data_AF-A0A559NNR1-F1
#
_entry.id   AF-A0A559NNR1-F1
#
_cell.length_a   1.000
_cell.length_b   1.000
_cell.length_c   1.000
_cell.angle_alpha   90.00
_cell.angle_beta   90.00
_cell.angle_gamma   90.00
#
_symmetry.space_group_name_H-M   'P 1'
#
loop_
_entity.id
_entity.type
_entity.pdbx_description
1 polymer ?
#
loop_
_entity_poly.entity_id
_entity_poly.type
_entity_poly.pdbx_seq_one_letter_code
_entity_poly.pdbx_strand_id
1 'polypeptide(L)'
;MVNSKVLKSVLTAFFFMVSIGLLANQTVSIFSTRDSPMIKFALNDFREVLHLRNYNIRQAEHSRADFIFITEPDLARDNFRDIEYPQFDFKLVSEGFVITLDNDGRVWVIGADEPGLMYGTLELTEKIKLFGLDGIDGTNQNPYMEMRGTKFNIPLDVRTPSYSDAGDAAQNNIDVMWDFDFWKKYIDHMARNRYNFISLWSLHPFPSMVKVPKYEEVALDDIHRSTTDWKENYHLVGVDFDDPKIVNNYEIVKKITIEKKIEFWQNVMTYAKNRNITFYVVTWNIFVNGTDGKYGISNDYRNEITKDYFKQSIKAMFQTYPDLGGIGITAGENMPNIPLNDRETWIYETYGEGLLEVADEMPERSFKFIHRQHQADTRMIEKKFEALIEKPNIDFIYSFKYAKAHVMSAVRQPYHEGFVENIGDLKTIWTLRNDSNYYFRWGSPDFVRSFIMNIPEHVSQGMYYGSDGWIWGKEFTTRDAKEPRQLEVEKHWYHWLLWGRLCYNPDIKNQYFTALIQDKFPVVNADTLFSAWQEASLVYPVTTGFHWGDVDFKWYIEGCRSRAQKTSLNQTGFHDVNTFIAYPVHKYSGNISIPDFVQTIITDEPTDLMTPFQVSQKLHNHADKALGLIGQLSCQDNDLELCQTLVDIKTMALLGKYYGYKIAGATNVALYRETKNKTYQEEAVVQLEKALSAWESYVKTAMSQNINPIWTTRVGYVDWEKTTEQVKKDIDIAMKDY
;
A
#
# COMPACT_ATOMS: atom_id res chain seq x y z
N MET A 1 19.10 63.54 45.94
CA MET A 1 20.14 62.53 46.23
C MET A 1 20.36 61.75 44.94
N VAL A 2 21.20 62.25 44.03
CA VAL A 2 22.61 61.85 43.79
C VAL A 2 22.67 60.37 43.34
N ASN A 3 22.68 60.10 42.01
CA ASN A 3 23.83 59.68 41.17
C ASN A 3 24.34 58.25 41.49
N SER A 4 24.79 57.37 40.58
CA SER A 4 25.07 57.39 39.13
C SER A 4 25.64 56.02 38.70
N LYS A 5 25.28 55.55 37.50
CA LYS A 5 26.16 55.01 36.41
C LYS A 5 27.26 53.94 36.68
N VAL A 6 27.15 52.84 35.90
CA VAL A 6 28.11 52.33 34.86
C VAL A 6 29.37 51.52 35.27
N LEU A 7 29.33 50.23 34.88
CA LEU A 7 30.29 49.45 34.05
C LEU A 7 31.79 49.35 34.40
N LYS A 8 32.29 48.12 34.65
CA LYS A 8 33.35 47.41 33.85
C LYS A 8 33.86 46.12 34.52
N SER A 9 33.70 45.02 33.79
CA SER A 9 34.66 43.95 33.45
C SER A 9 35.72 43.47 34.46
N VAL A 10 35.83 42.14 34.65
CA VAL A 10 36.92 41.26 34.14
C VAL A 10 36.73 39.82 34.63
N LEU A 11 36.96 38.88 33.70
CA LEU A 11 37.11 37.42 33.82
C LEU A 11 37.70 36.90 35.15
N THR A 12 37.14 35.81 35.67
CA THR A 12 37.96 34.64 36.05
C THR A 12 37.15 33.37 35.81
N ALA A 13 37.67 32.54 34.91
CA ALA A 13 37.12 31.25 34.53
C ALA A 13 37.15 30.26 35.69
N PHE A 14 36.01 29.65 36.01
CA PHE A 14 35.98 28.36 36.69
C PHE A 14 35.84 27.28 35.62
N PHE A 15 36.98 26.71 35.26
CA PHE A 15 37.07 25.41 34.60
C PHE A 15 36.37 24.38 35.50
N PHE A 16 35.12 24.03 35.18
CA PHE A 16 34.61 22.72 35.58
C PHE A 16 35.19 21.72 34.58
N MET A 17 36.33 21.13 34.97
CA MET A 17 36.69 19.81 34.46
C MET A 17 35.51 18.88 34.77
N VAL A 18 34.72 18.58 33.75
CA VAL A 18 33.88 17.39 33.77
C VAL A 18 34.86 16.22 33.84
N SER A 19 34.99 15.67 35.05
CA SER A 19 35.51 14.33 35.24
C SER A 19 34.75 13.41 34.29
N ILE A 20 35.46 12.89 33.28
CA ILE A 20 35.05 11.75 32.49
C ILE A 20 34.98 10.59 33.49
N GLY A 21 33.84 10.48 34.17
CA GLY A 21 33.45 9.23 34.80
C GLY A 21 33.29 8.24 33.66
N LEU A 22 34.05 7.16 33.69
CA LEU A 22 33.73 5.95 32.93
C LEU A 22 32.27 5.62 33.25
N LEU A 23 31.35 5.93 32.33
CA LEU A 23 30.00 5.37 32.38
C LEU A 23 30.18 3.87 32.22
N ALA A 24 30.13 3.13 33.33
CA ALA A 24 30.00 1.69 33.26
C ALA A 24 28.68 1.42 32.51
N ASN A 25 28.76 0.77 31.34
CA ASN A 25 27.56 0.33 30.62
C ASN A 25 26.67 -0.46 31.58
N GLN A 26 25.45 0.04 31.81
CA GLN A 26 24.46 -0.68 32.60
C GLN A 26 24.16 -2.01 31.89
N THR A 27 24.14 -3.09 32.65
CA THR A 27 23.89 -4.43 32.11
C THR A 27 22.43 -4.78 32.34
N VAL A 28 21.70 -5.01 31.26
CA VAL A 28 20.35 -5.56 31.30
C VAL A 28 20.38 -7.05 30.97
N SER A 29 19.49 -7.79 31.61
CA SER A 29 19.36 -9.23 31.47
C SER A 29 18.05 -9.59 30.81
N ILE A 30 18.12 -10.53 29.86
CA ILE A 30 16.98 -10.95 29.05
C ILE A 30 16.72 -12.44 29.24
N PHE A 31 15.45 -12.84 29.19
CA PHE A 31 15.00 -14.22 29.14
C PHE A 31 13.90 -14.36 28.08
N SER A 32 13.98 -15.39 27.24
CA SER A 32 12.93 -15.73 26.26
C SER A 32 12.60 -17.21 26.35
N THR A 33 11.32 -17.58 26.38
CA THR A 33 10.91 -19.01 26.37
C THR A 33 11.12 -19.70 25.03
N ARG A 34 11.30 -18.91 23.96
CA ARG A 34 11.42 -19.40 22.59
C ARG A 34 12.68 -18.88 21.92
N ASP A 35 13.27 -19.72 21.08
CA ASP A 35 14.45 -19.39 20.26
C ASP A 35 14.17 -19.57 18.74
N SER A 36 12.90 -19.37 18.34
CA SER A 36 12.49 -19.49 16.95
C SER A 36 13.04 -18.33 16.09
N PRO A 37 13.17 -18.50 14.75
CA PRO A 37 13.62 -17.43 13.87
C PRO A 37 12.79 -16.14 13.97
N MET A 38 11.50 -16.26 14.28
CA MET A 38 10.57 -15.14 14.45
C MET A 38 10.88 -14.34 15.72
N ILE A 39 11.10 -15.03 16.84
CA ILE A 39 11.48 -14.36 18.09
C ILE A 39 12.89 -13.79 18.00
N LYS A 40 13.82 -14.47 17.34
CA LYS A 40 15.17 -13.94 17.04
C LYS A 40 15.12 -12.65 16.25
N PHE A 41 14.24 -12.55 15.26
CA PHE A 41 14.06 -11.34 14.46
C PHE A 41 13.72 -10.14 15.35
N ALA A 42 12.68 -10.23 16.18
CA ALA A 42 12.30 -9.13 17.07
C ALA A 42 13.35 -8.86 18.18
N LEU A 43 13.95 -9.90 18.75
CA LEU A 43 15.00 -9.74 19.77
C LEU A 43 16.28 -9.13 19.20
N ASN A 44 16.57 -9.27 17.90
CA ASN A 44 17.71 -8.60 17.29
C ASN A 44 17.49 -7.09 17.22
N ASP A 45 16.30 -6.62 16.81
CA ASP A 45 15.93 -5.20 16.85
C ASP A 45 16.00 -4.66 18.30
N PHE A 46 15.47 -5.42 19.26
CA PHE A 46 15.54 -5.08 20.69
C PHE A 46 16.99 -4.91 21.18
N ARG A 47 17.86 -5.85 20.83
CA ARG A 47 19.28 -5.81 21.21
C ARG A 47 20.01 -4.63 20.54
N GLU A 48 19.73 -4.37 19.27
CA GLU A 48 20.33 -3.26 18.54
C GLU A 48 19.99 -1.92 19.20
N VAL A 49 18.72 -1.68 19.52
CA VAL A 49 18.29 -0.46 20.22
C VAL A 49 18.97 -0.30 21.57
N LEU A 50 19.05 -1.36 22.37
CA LEU A 50 19.75 -1.31 23.66
C LEU A 50 21.24 -1.02 23.52
N HIS A 51 21.91 -1.62 22.52
CA HIS A 51 23.32 -1.36 22.24
C HIS A 51 23.56 0.09 21.81
N LEU A 52 22.70 0.65 20.94
CA LEU A 52 22.77 2.06 20.54
C LEU A 52 22.58 3.01 21.73
N ARG A 53 21.91 2.56 22.79
CA ARG A 53 21.74 3.30 24.05
C ARG A 53 22.79 2.95 25.11
N ASN A 54 23.89 2.29 24.72
CA ASN A 54 25.02 1.90 25.58
C ASN A 54 24.69 0.93 26.73
N TYR A 55 23.67 0.08 26.54
CA TYR A 55 23.41 -1.03 27.45
C TYR A 55 24.20 -2.28 27.02
N ASN A 56 24.75 -2.99 28.00
CA ASN A 56 25.25 -4.35 27.81
C ASN A 56 24.09 -5.33 28.02
N ILE A 57 24.05 -6.42 27.24
CA ILE A 57 22.97 -7.38 27.27
C ILE A 57 23.55 -8.73 27.67
N ARG A 58 22.93 -9.39 28.66
CA ARG A 58 23.25 -10.77 29.03
C ARG A 58 22.01 -11.64 29.03
N GLN A 59 22.17 -12.91 28.68
CA GLN A 59 21.11 -13.90 28.91
C GLN A 59 21.06 -14.25 30.40
N ALA A 60 19.86 -14.45 30.94
CA ALA A 60 19.65 -14.87 32.31
C ALA A 60 18.50 -15.88 32.40
N GLU A 61 18.44 -16.60 33.52
CA GLU A 61 17.24 -17.36 33.91
C GLU A 61 16.09 -16.38 34.19
N HIS A 62 14.85 -16.82 33.99
CA HIS A 62 13.65 -15.99 34.17
C HIS A 62 13.62 -15.26 35.54
N SER A 63 14.07 -15.93 36.61
CA SER A 63 14.08 -15.39 37.98
C SER A 63 15.07 -14.25 38.21
N ARG A 64 15.99 -14.02 37.26
CA ARG A 64 17.05 -13.01 37.34
C ARG A 64 17.10 -12.09 36.12
N ALA A 65 16.12 -12.18 35.22
CA ALA A 65 16.04 -11.37 34.01
C ALA A 65 15.31 -10.05 34.29
N ASP A 66 15.77 -8.97 33.68
CA ASP A 66 15.09 -7.66 33.72
C ASP A 66 13.97 -7.58 32.67
N PHE A 67 14.14 -8.29 31.54
CA PHE A 67 13.15 -8.42 30.47
C PHE A 67 12.81 -9.88 30.22
N ILE A 68 11.52 -10.19 30.29
CA ILE A 68 10.96 -11.53 30.12
C ILE A 68 10.07 -11.54 28.88
N PHE A 69 10.39 -12.41 27.91
CA PHE A 69 9.64 -12.63 26.68
C PHE A 69 9.02 -14.02 26.69
N ILE A 70 7.69 -14.11 26.74
CA ILE A 70 7.00 -15.39 26.94
C ILE A 70 5.67 -15.44 26.17
N THR A 71 5.22 -16.64 25.82
CA THR A 71 3.88 -16.85 25.22
C THR A 71 2.88 -17.37 26.25
N GLU A 72 1.59 -17.08 26.10
CA GLU A 72 0.52 -17.64 26.96
C GLU A 72 0.55 -19.18 27.01
N PRO A 73 0.73 -19.91 25.87
CA PRO A 73 0.90 -21.36 25.92
C PRO A 73 2.13 -21.83 26.71
N ASP A 74 3.21 -21.02 26.76
CA ASP A 74 4.41 -21.38 27.53
C ASP A 74 4.19 -21.21 29.03
N LEU A 75 3.39 -20.23 29.47
CA LEU A 75 3.01 -20.04 30.89
C LEU A 75 2.27 -21.25 31.46
N ALA A 76 1.53 -21.99 30.62
CA ALA A 76 0.80 -23.19 31.03
C ALA A 76 1.67 -24.46 31.12
N ARG A 77 2.93 -24.42 30.66
CA ARG A 77 3.84 -25.60 30.67
C ARG A 77 4.41 -25.83 32.07
N ASP A 78 4.62 -27.09 32.44
CA ASP A 78 5.09 -27.48 33.78
C ASP A 78 6.35 -26.73 34.26
N ASN A 79 7.29 -26.43 33.37
CA ASN A 79 8.53 -25.71 33.71
C ASN A 79 8.31 -24.20 34.02
N PHE A 80 7.15 -23.64 33.66
CA PHE A 80 6.81 -22.22 33.84
C PHE A 80 5.51 -22.04 34.65
N ARG A 81 4.84 -23.14 35.02
CA ARG A 81 3.54 -23.14 35.71
C ARG A 81 3.60 -22.49 37.10
N ASP A 82 4.75 -22.58 37.75
CA ASP A 82 4.99 -22.03 39.09
C ASP A 82 5.62 -20.62 39.05
N ILE A 83 5.79 -20.04 37.87
CA ILE A 83 6.32 -18.68 37.76
C ILE A 83 5.22 -17.69 38.11
N GLU A 84 5.47 -16.87 39.12
CA GLU A 84 4.65 -15.69 39.39
C GLU A 84 4.89 -14.66 38.28
N TYR A 85 3.85 -14.41 37.48
CA TYR A 85 3.83 -13.37 36.44
C TYR A 85 2.70 -12.36 36.71
N PRO A 86 2.85 -11.10 36.25
CA PRO A 86 1.82 -10.08 36.44
C PRO A 86 0.49 -10.52 35.82
N GLN A 87 -0.56 -10.53 36.64
CA GLN A 87 -1.92 -10.79 36.16
C GLN A 87 -2.43 -9.58 35.38
N PHE A 88 -3.13 -9.81 34.28
CA PHE A 88 -3.72 -8.77 33.44
C PHE A 88 -5.16 -9.14 33.06
N ASP A 89 -6.06 -8.17 33.11
CA ASP A 89 -7.47 -8.33 32.70
C ASP A 89 -7.66 -7.92 31.24
N PHE A 90 -7.01 -8.67 30.35
CA PHE A 90 -7.08 -8.47 28.90
C PHE A 90 -7.04 -9.82 28.19
N LYS A 91 -8.10 -10.14 27.44
CA LYS A 91 -8.16 -11.39 26.68
C LYS A 91 -7.33 -11.26 25.41
N LEU A 92 -6.22 -11.98 25.37
CA LEU A 92 -5.39 -12.08 24.18
C LEU A 92 -6.05 -12.96 23.11
N VAL A 93 -5.90 -12.54 21.85
CA VAL A 93 -6.21 -13.35 20.65
C VAL A 93 -4.93 -13.52 19.83
N SER A 94 -4.94 -14.37 18.80
CA SER A 94 -3.77 -14.61 17.96
C SER A 94 -3.14 -13.30 17.48
N GLU A 95 -1.81 -13.22 17.48
CA GLU A 95 -1.03 -12.00 17.22
C GLU A 95 -1.17 -10.85 18.25
N GLY A 96 -1.93 -11.04 19.33
CA GLY A 96 -2.05 -10.10 20.44
C GLY A 96 -0.90 -10.19 21.44
N PHE A 97 -0.68 -9.11 22.20
CA PHE A 97 0.33 -9.08 23.26
C PHE A 97 -0.01 -8.13 24.41
N VAL A 98 0.68 -8.36 25.53
CA VAL A 98 0.71 -7.52 26.73
C VAL A 98 2.15 -7.15 27.06
N ILE A 99 2.42 -5.88 27.31
CA ILE A 99 3.62 -5.35 27.96
C ILE A 99 3.21 -4.89 29.36
N THR A 100 3.87 -5.39 30.40
CA THR A 100 3.55 -5.05 31.79
C THR A 100 4.79 -5.11 32.67
N LEU A 101 4.71 -4.58 33.88
CA LEU A 101 5.77 -4.64 34.89
C LEU A 101 5.29 -5.45 36.08
N ASP A 102 6.21 -6.19 36.72
CA ASP A 102 5.94 -6.82 38.00
C ASP A 102 6.33 -5.94 39.20
N ASN A 103 6.12 -6.46 40.41
CA ASN A 103 6.40 -5.75 41.66
C ASN A 103 7.88 -5.39 41.85
N ASP A 104 8.78 -6.09 41.17
CA ASP A 104 10.23 -5.85 41.21
C ASP A 104 10.67 -4.90 40.08
N GLY A 105 9.73 -4.41 39.27
CA GLY A 105 9.99 -3.53 38.13
C GLY A 105 10.55 -4.25 36.90
N ARG A 106 10.48 -5.58 36.84
CA ARG A 106 10.89 -6.35 35.65
C ARG A 106 9.83 -6.21 34.56
N VAL A 107 10.26 -6.12 33.31
CA VAL A 107 9.38 -5.93 32.15
C VAL A 107 9.01 -7.28 31.56
N TRP A 108 7.72 -7.51 31.41
CA TRP A 108 7.14 -8.72 30.82
C TRP A 108 6.50 -8.39 29.48
N VAL A 109 6.90 -9.11 28.44
CA VAL A 109 6.20 -9.16 27.14
C VAL A 109 5.57 -10.54 27.01
N ILE A 110 4.24 -10.57 27.04
CA ILE A 110 3.43 -11.79 26.99
C ILE A 110 2.65 -11.78 25.68
N GLY A 111 2.99 -12.67 24.76
CA GLY A 111 2.26 -12.85 23.49
C GLY A 111 1.23 -13.97 23.57
N ALA A 112 0.10 -13.83 22.86
CA ALA A 112 -0.87 -14.92 22.71
C ALA A 112 -0.24 -16.16 22.05
N ASP A 113 0.67 -15.91 21.11
CA ASP A 113 1.43 -16.87 20.32
C ASP A 113 2.80 -16.27 19.93
N GLU A 114 3.59 -16.97 19.10
CA GLU A 114 4.89 -16.45 18.65
C GLU A 114 4.76 -15.13 17.84
N PRO A 115 3.78 -14.97 16.92
CA PRO A 115 3.48 -13.68 16.30
C PRO A 115 3.19 -12.56 17.29
N GLY A 116 2.34 -12.81 18.28
CA GLY A 116 2.02 -11.84 19.33
C GLY A 116 3.26 -11.45 20.12
N LEU A 117 4.09 -12.42 20.50
CA LEU A 117 5.34 -12.15 21.21
C LEU A 117 6.33 -11.36 20.34
N MET A 118 6.41 -11.66 19.04
CA MET A 118 7.19 -10.88 18.08
C MET A 118 6.70 -9.42 18.03
N TYR A 119 5.41 -9.19 17.85
CA TYR A 119 4.84 -7.83 17.79
C TYR A 119 4.98 -7.06 19.10
N GLY A 120 4.80 -7.71 20.26
CA GLY A 120 5.02 -7.09 21.56
C GLY A 120 6.49 -6.75 21.81
N THR A 121 7.41 -7.59 21.35
CA THR A 121 8.85 -7.30 21.43
C THR A 121 9.22 -6.11 20.55
N LEU A 122 8.67 -6.03 19.33
CA LEU A 122 8.86 -4.88 18.43
C LEU A 122 8.26 -3.58 19.02
N GLU A 123 7.07 -3.65 19.63
CA GLU A 123 6.45 -2.52 20.33
C GLU A 123 7.34 -2.03 21.49
N LEU A 124 7.80 -2.95 22.35
CA LEU A 124 8.70 -2.61 23.45
C LEU A 124 9.99 -1.97 22.94
N THR A 125 10.57 -2.53 21.88
CA THR A 125 11.79 -2.03 21.23
C THR A 125 11.60 -0.58 20.77
N GLU A 126 10.48 -0.30 20.10
CA GLU A 126 10.13 1.02 19.60
C GLU A 126 9.94 2.02 20.75
N LYS A 127 9.24 1.63 21.82
CA LYS A 127 9.11 2.47 23.04
C LYS A 127 10.46 2.80 23.67
N ILE A 128 11.35 1.83 23.82
CA ILE A 128 12.70 2.08 24.36
C ILE A 128 13.50 3.01 23.44
N LYS A 129 13.35 2.84 22.12
CA LYS A 129 14.01 3.70 21.13
C LYS A 129 13.55 5.15 21.31
N LEU A 130 12.23 5.37 21.37
CA LEU A 130 11.61 6.70 21.40
C LEU A 130 11.71 7.38 22.78
N PHE A 131 11.51 6.63 23.86
CA PHE A 131 11.26 7.16 25.20
C PHE A 131 12.25 6.66 26.28
N GLY A 132 13.16 5.76 25.93
CA GLY A 132 14.09 5.14 26.89
C GLY A 132 13.43 4.12 27.81
N LEU A 133 14.20 3.56 28.76
CA LEU A 133 13.70 2.54 29.69
C LEU A 133 12.64 3.10 30.65
N ASP A 134 12.80 4.35 31.10
CA ASP A 134 11.84 5.02 31.98
C ASP A 134 10.49 5.33 31.29
N GLY A 135 10.48 5.29 29.95
CA GLY A 135 9.28 5.50 29.13
C GLY A 135 8.49 4.22 28.83
N ILE A 136 8.88 3.08 29.40
CA ILE A 136 8.13 1.82 29.25
C ILE A 136 6.87 1.90 30.11
N ASP A 137 5.71 1.94 29.46
CA ASP A 137 4.40 1.84 30.09
C ASP A 137 3.65 0.57 29.64
N GLY A 138 2.69 0.18 30.47
CA GLY A 138 1.84 -0.99 30.23
C GLY A 138 1.07 -0.85 28.92
N THR A 139 0.97 -1.93 28.14
CA THR A 139 0.28 -1.90 26.84
C THR A 139 -0.32 -3.24 26.50
N ASN A 140 -1.60 -3.23 26.18
CA ASN A 140 -2.36 -4.40 25.79
C ASN A 140 -2.90 -4.14 24.39
N GLN A 141 -2.60 -5.03 23.44
CA GLN A 141 -3.07 -4.88 22.07
C GLN A 141 -3.46 -6.23 21.48
N ASN A 142 -4.56 -6.23 20.72
CA ASN A 142 -4.98 -7.28 19.81
C ASN A 142 -5.10 -6.69 18.41
N PRO A 143 -4.93 -7.47 17.33
CA PRO A 143 -5.17 -6.98 15.99
C PRO A 143 -6.63 -6.56 15.80
N TYR A 144 -6.86 -5.36 15.28
CA TYR A 144 -8.17 -4.87 14.86
C TYR A 144 -8.67 -5.60 13.61
N MET A 145 -7.79 -5.83 12.63
CA MET A 145 -8.03 -6.73 11.50
C MET A 145 -7.10 -7.94 11.60
N GLU A 146 -7.64 -9.15 11.52
CA GLU A 146 -6.87 -10.40 11.56
C GLU A 146 -5.94 -10.55 10.35
N MET A 147 -6.40 -10.13 9.17
CA MET A 147 -5.63 -10.24 7.92
C MET A 147 -5.17 -8.86 7.44
N ARG A 148 -3.86 -8.65 7.35
CA ARG A 148 -3.28 -7.34 6.97
C ARG A 148 -2.16 -7.58 5.96
N GLY A 149 -2.40 -7.27 4.69
CA GLY A 149 -1.43 -7.64 3.66
C GLY A 149 -1.23 -6.65 2.53
N THR A 150 -0.34 -7.03 1.62
CA THR A 150 -0.04 -6.23 0.42
C THR A 150 -0.55 -6.92 -0.83
N LYS A 151 -1.00 -6.12 -1.79
CA LYS A 151 -1.28 -6.52 -3.16
C LYS A 151 -0.07 -6.22 -4.05
N PHE A 152 0.50 -7.26 -4.62
CA PHE A 152 1.70 -7.16 -5.45
C PHE A 152 1.43 -7.78 -6.84
N ASN A 153 1.14 -6.95 -7.85
CA ASN A 153 1.18 -7.39 -9.24
C ASN A 153 2.62 -7.74 -9.59
N ILE A 154 2.94 -9.02 -9.73
CA ILE A 154 4.34 -9.45 -9.77
C ILE A 154 4.80 -9.69 -11.22
N PRO A 155 5.76 -8.91 -11.75
CA PRO A 155 6.29 -9.13 -13.08
C PRO A 155 7.37 -10.24 -13.03
N LEU A 156 6.93 -11.50 -13.09
CA LEU A 156 7.81 -12.66 -12.97
C LEU A 156 8.68 -12.88 -14.20
N ASP A 157 8.08 -12.77 -15.38
CA ASP A 157 8.69 -13.03 -16.68
C ASP A 157 7.75 -12.46 -17.76
N VAL A 158 8.29 -11.87 -18.83
CA VAL A 158 7.47 -11.35 -19.94
C VAL A 158 6.51 -12.39 -20.53
N ARG A 159 6.88 -13.68 -20.47
CA ARG A 159 6.05 -14.81 -20.96
C ARG A 159 4.89 -15.14 -20.03
N THR A 160 4.95 -14.73 -18.76
CA THR A 160 3.90 -14.90 -17.74
C THR A 160 3.60 -13.58 -17.03
N PRO A 161 3.06 -12.59 -17.75
CA PRO A 161 2.98 -11.23 -17.24
C PRO A 161 1.92 -11.07 -16.15
N SER A 162 2.02 -9.98 -15.39
CA SER A 162 0.93 -9.44 -14.56
C SER A 162 0.15 -8.36 -15.31
N TYR A 163 -0.83 -7.71 -14.66
CA TYR A 163 -1.58 -6.57 -15.23
C TYR A 163 -0.75 -5.29 -15.43
N SER A 164 0.45 -5.22 -14.84
CA SER A 164 1.25 -3.99 -14.73
C SER A 164 2.48 -3.98 -15.63
N ASP A 165 2.75 -5.08 -16.34
CA ASP A 165 4.07 -5.36 -16.93
C ASP A 165 4.50 -4.37 -18.01
N ALA A 166 3.57 -3.73 -18.71
CA ALA A 166 3.90 -2.74 -19.74
C ALA A 166 4.53 -1.44 -19.19
N GLY A 167 4.27 -1.09 -17.92
CA GLY A 167 4.69 0.17 -17.33
C GLY A 167 6.15 0.16 -16.86
N ASP A 168 6.75 1.34 -16.76
CA ASP A 168 8.16 1.47 -16.39
C ASP A 168 8.47 0.86 -15.02
N ALA A 169 7.52 0.96 -14.07
CA ALA A 169 7.67 0.37 -12.74
C ALA A 169 7.90 -1.15 -12.81
N ALA A 170 7.22 -1.85 -13.72
CA ALA A 170 7.40 -3.28 -13.90
C ALA A 170 8.66 -3.60 -14.70
N GLN A 171 8.91 -2.89 -15.80
CA GLN A 171 10.09 -3.12 -16.64
C GLN A 171 11.41 -2.94 -15.88
N ASN A 172 11.45 -2.00 -14.93
CA ASN A 172 12.60 -1.77 -14.05
C ASN A 172 12.71 -2.78 -12.88
N ASN A 173 11.73 -3.69 -12.71
CA ASN A 173 11.66 -4.58 -11.55
C ASN A 173 11.55 -6.08 -11.89
N ILE A 174 11.48 -6.48 -13.16
CA ILE A 174 11.39 -7.90 -13.55
C ILE A 174 12.53 -8.73 -12.93
N ASP A 175 13.77 -8.26 -13.01
CA ASP A 175 14.93 -8.95 -12.43
C ASP A 175 14.95 -8.88 -10.90
N VAL A 176 14.46 -7.77 -10.33
CA VAL A 176 14.33 -7.55 -8.88
C VAL A 176 13.42 -8.58 -8.22
N MET A 177 12.38 -9.08 -8.92
CA MET A 177 11.51 -10.13 -8.37
C MET A 177 12.24 -11.44 -8.06
N TRP A 178 13.44 -11.62 -8.62
CA TRP A 178 14.30 -12.78 -8.43
C TRP A 178 15.53 -12.47 -7.56
N ASP A 179 15.52 -11.35 -6.83
CA ASP A 179 16.54 -10.94 -5.86
C ASP A 179 16.09 -11.33 -4.43
N PHE A 180 16.84 -12.20 -3.76
CA PHE A 180 16.48 -12.64 -2.41
C PHE A 180 16.70 -11.54 -1.37
N ASP A 181 17.67 -10.64 -1.59
CA ASP A 181 17.91 -9.52 -0.68
C ASP A 181 16.77 -8.49 -0.77
N PHE A 182 16.18 -8.31 -1.96
CA PHE A 182 14.94 -7.55 -2.12
C PHE A 182 13.83 -8.14 -1.23
N TRP A 183 13.53 -9.44 -1.37
CA TRP A 183 12.44 -10.07 -0.61
C TRP A 183 12.69 -10.02 0.88
N LYS A 184 13.92 -10.26 1.36
CA LYS A 184 14.22 -10.16 2.79
C LYS A 184 13.90 -8.77 3.33
N LYS A 185 14.36 -7.71 2.65
CA LYS A 185 14.09 -6.33 3.06
C LYS A 185 12.60 -6.01 3.01
N TYR A 186 11.92 -6.37 1.92
CA TYR A 186 10.47 -6.14 1.77
C TYR A 186 9.68 -6.82 2.91
N ILE A 187 9.94 -8.11 3.16
CA ILE A 187 9.29 -8.91 4.19
C ILE A 187 9.57 -8.32 5.59
N ASP A 188 10.82 -7.95 5.88
CA ASP A 188 11.17 -7.38 7.18
C ASP A 188 10.46 -6.03 7.41
N HIS A 189 10.32 -5.19 6.37
CA HIS A 189 9.52 -3.96 6.43
C HIS A 189 8.04 -4.23 6.68
N MET A 190 7.47 -5.22 5.99
CA MET A 190 6.08 -5.61 6.19
C MET A 190 5.82 -6.10 7.62
N ALA A 191 6.72 -6.93 8.16
CA ALA A 191 6.60 -7.48 9.52
C ALA A 191 6.71 -6.39 10.60
N ARG A 192 7.67 -5.46 10.47
CA ARG A 192 7.80 -4.30 11.36
C ARG A 192 6.59 -3.38 11.30
N ASN A 193 5.89 -3.33 10.17
CA ASN A 193 4.66 -2.57 10.02
C ASN A 193 3.38 -3.37 10.34
N ARG A 194 3.53 -4.59 10.90
CA ARG A 194 2.45 -5.50 11.30
C ARG A 194 1.56 -6.01 10.17
N TYR A 195 2.07 -6.04 8.94
CA TYR A 195 1.48 -6.88 7.91
C TYR A 195 1.81 -8.34 8.20
N ASN A 196 0.89 -9.24 7.85
CA ASN A 196 1.02 -10.68 8.04
C ASN A 196 0.75 -11.50 6.77
N PHE A 197 0.52 -10.86 5.62
CA PHE A 197 0.52 -11.57 4.34
C PHE A 197 0.93 -10.74 3.11
N ILE A 198 1.39 -11.43 2.07
CA ILE A 198 1.67 -10.87 0.74
C ILE A 198 0.86 -11.67 -0.28
N SER A 199 0.04 -10.97 -1.06
CA SER A 199 -0.67 -11.55 -2.20
C SER A 199 0.08 -11.22 -3.50
N LEU A 200 0.51 -12.26 -4.21
CA LEU A 200 1.20 -12.19 -5.49
C LEU A 200 0.19 -12.36 -6.62
N TRP A 201 0.12 -11.40 -7.53
CA TRP A 201 -0.89 -11.34 -8.58
C TRP A 201 -0.23 -11.48 -9.95
N SER A 202 -0.62 -12.50 -10.68
CA SER A 202 -0.15 -12.78 -12.05
C SER A 202 -1.30 -13.33 -12.89
N LEU A 203 -1.28 -13.08 -14.19
CA LEU A 203 -2.30 -13.64 -15.09
C LEU A 203 -2.23 -15.17 -15.09
N HIS A 204 -1.02 -15.71 -15.18
CA HIS A 204 -0.77 -17.15 -15.29
C HIS A 204 0.63 -17.51 -14.76
N PRO A 205 0.82 -17.64 -13.43
CA PRO A 205 2.14 -17.76 -12.81
C PRO A 205 2.78 -19.14 -12.95
N PHE A 206 1.99 -20.19 -13.23
CA PHE A 206 2.43 -21.59 -13.10
C PHE A 206 3.70 -21.92 -13.91
N PRO A 207 3.86 -21.49 -15.18
CA PRO A 207 5.08 -21.78 -15.95
C PRO A 207 6.36 -21.20 -15.32
N SER A 208 6.24 -20.13 -14.54
CA SER A 208 7.36 -19.47 -13.86
C SER A 208 7.59 -19.99 -12.44
N MET A 209 6.65 -20.74 -11.88
CA MET A 209 6.69 -21.15 -10.46
C MET A 209 6.67 -22.66 -10.26
N VAL A 210 6.14 -23.49 -11.15
CA VAL A 210 6.02 -24.95 -10.89
C VAL A 210 6.33 -25.78 -12.12
N LYS A 211 6.81 -27.01 -11.87
CA LYS A 211 6.73 -28.09 -12.85
C LYS A 211 5.42 -28.84 -12.64
N VAL A 212 4.52 -28.74 -13.59
CA VAL A 212 3.20 -29.37 -13.51
C VAL A 212 3.30 -30.80 -14.02
N PRO A 213 2.95 -31.82 -13.22
CA PRO A 213 2.96 -33.21 -13.66
C PRO A 213 2.12 -33.40 -14.94
N LYS A 214 2.63 -34.21 -15.89
CA LYS A 214 2.09 -34.42 -17.26
C LYS A 214 2.29 -33.26 -18.25
N TYR A 215 2.69 -32.08 -17.77
CA TYR A 215 2.82 -30.86 -18.57
C TYR A 215 4.20 -30.22 -18.38
N GLU A 216 5.24 -31.00 -18.10
CA GLU A 216 6.53 -30.51 -17.60
C GLU A 216 7.24 -29.53 -18.56
N GLU A 217 7.00 -29.62 -19.87
CA GLU A 217 7.59 -28.69 -20.88
C GLU A 217 6.99 -27.28 -20.87
N VAL A 218 5.94 -27.03 -20.06
CA VAL A 218 5.43 -25.67 -19.85
C VAL A 218 6.36 -24.84 -18.97
N ALA A 219 7.13 -25.47 -18.09
CA ALA A 219 8.04 -24.80 -17.18
C ALA A 219 9.08 -23.96 -17.92
N LEU A 220 9.29 -22.74 -17.45
CA LEU A 220 10.17 -21.77 -18.07
C LEU A 220 11.50 -21.68 -17.34
N ASP A 221 12.58 -21.98 -18.05
CA ASP A 221 13.92 -21.55 -17.67
C ASP A 221 14.14 -20.07 -18.03
N ASP A 222 15.12 -19.48 -17.34
CA ASP A 222 15.58 -18.10 -17.47
C ASP A 222 14.49 -17.05 -17.21
N ILE A 223 14.90 -15.80 -16.97
CA ILE A 223 14.00 -14.66 -16.81
C ILE A 223 14.14 -13.74 -17.99
N HIS A 224 13.05 -13.54 -18.71
CA HIS A 224 13.02 -12.71 -19.91
C HIS A 224 12.34 -11.37 -19.64
N ARG A 225 12.94 -10.30 -20.18
CA ARG A 225 12.34 -8.96 -20.29
C ARG A 225 12.22 -8.59 -21.76
N SER A 226 11.07 -8.05 -22.17
CA SER A 226 10.90 -7.59 -23.55
C SER A 226 11.85 -6.45 -23.87
N THR A 227 12.42 -6.45 -25.07
CA THR A 227 13.17 -5.32 -25.62
C THR A 227 12.35 -4.52 -26.63
N THR A 228 11.06 -4.84 -26.77
CA THR A 228 10.14 -4.15 -27.69
C THR A 228 9.44 -3.02 -26.99
N ASP A 229 9.24 -1.90 -27.70
CA ASP A 229 8.34 -0.84 -27.25
C ASP A 229 6.91 -1.34 -27.31
N TRP A 230 6.30 -1.52 -26.13
CA TRP A 230 4.91 -1.93 -26.03
C TRP A 230 4.00 -0.80 -26.57
N LYS A 231 2.84 -1.18 -27.10
CA LYS A 231 1.81 -0.21 -27.46
C LYS A 231 1.30 0.47 -26.18
N GLU A 232 1.45 1.79 -26.07
CA GLU A 232 1.07 2.59 -24.89
C GLU A 232 -0.31 2.22 -24.33
N ASN A 233 -1.27 2.03 -25.24
CA ASN A 233 -2.66 1.74 -24.92
C ASN A 233 -3.01 0.27 -25.20
N TYR A 234 -2.49 -0.64 -24.37
CA TYR A 234 -2.78 -2.08 -24.38
C TYR A 234 -4.21 -2.42 -23.90
N HIS A 235 -4.67 -3.66 -24.10
CA HIS A 235 -6.03 -4.03 -23.71
C HIS A 235 -6.21 -4.07 -22.18
N LEU A 236 -7.22 -3.38 -21.63
CA LEU A 236 -7.39 -3.21 -20.18
C LEU A 236 -7.71 -4.49 -19.39
N VAL A 237 -7.99 -5.59 -20.09
CA VAL A 237 -8.33 -6.90 -19.50
C VAL A 237 -7.18 -7.91 -19.58
N GLY A 238 -5.95 -7.47 -19.85
CA GLY A 238 -4.74 -8.32 -19.81
C GLY A 238 -4.52 -9.23 -21.02
N VAL A 239 -5.30 -9.07 -22.09
CA VAL A 239 -5.08 -9.80 -23.37
C VAL A 239 -4.03 -9.10 -24.24
N ASP A 240 -3.45 -9.86 -25.18
CA ASP A 240 -2.40 -9.44 -26.12
C ASP A 240 -1.02 -9.16 -25.49
N PHE A 241 -0.79 -9.55 -24.23
CA PHE A 241 0.50 -9.33 -23.56
C PHE A 241 1.57 -10.32 -24.03
N ASP A 242 1.15 -11.41 -24.64
CA ASP A 242 1.97 -12.44 -25.26
C ASP A 242 2.08 -12.28 -26.79
N ASP A 243 1.81 -11.08 -27.33
CA ASP A 243 2.04 -10.79 -28.75
C ASP A 243 3.46 -11.26 -29.14
N PRO A 244 3.62 -12.00 -30.24
CA PRO A 244 4.92 -12.51 -30.68
C PRO A 244 6.02 -11.44 -30.75
N LYS A 245 5.68 -10.17 -31.02
CA LYS A 245 6.66 -9.07 -30.99
C LYS A 245 7.17 -8.80 -29.59
N ILE A 246 6.33 -8.91 -28.56
CA ILE A 246 6.70 -8.70 -27.16
C ILE A 246 7.55 -9.87 -26.64
N VAL A 247 7.09 -11.10 -26.85
CA VAL A 247 7.69 -12.30 -26.21
C VAL A 247 8.88 -12.89 -26.97
N ASN A 248 9.00 -12.68 -28.30
CA ASN A 248 10.12 -13.20 -29.08
C ASN A 248 11.31 -12.23 -29.19
N ASN A 249 11.13 -10.96 -28.82
CA ASN A 249 12.20 -9.97 -28.76
C ASN A 249 12.48 -9.61 -27.30
N TYR A 250 13.46 -10.28 -26.72
CA TYR A 250 13.74 -10.21 -25.30
C TYR A 250 15.24 -10.21 -25.02
N GLU A 251 15.58 -9.76 -23.83
CA GLU A 251 16.85 -10.03 -23.18
C GLU A 251 16.66 -11.00 -22.01
N ILE A 252 17.69 -11.80 -21.73
CA ILE A 252 17.74 -12.65 -20.55
C ILE A 252 18.33 -11.82 -19.41
N VAL A 253 17.49 -11.34 -18.50
CA VAL A 253 17.93 -10.54 -17.35
C VAL A 253 18.51 -11.41 -16.24
N LYS A 254 18.14 -12.70 -16.20
CA LYS A 254 18.72 -13.67 -15.27
C LYS A 254 18.69 -15.08 -15.85
N LYS A 255 19.84 -15.75 -15.85
CA LYS A 255 19.94 -17.18 -16.20
C LYS A 255 19.65 -18.03 -14.97
N ILE A 256 18.62 -18.87 -15.03
CA ILE A 256 18.16 -19.68 -13.88
C ILE A 256 17.25 -20.81 -14.35
N THR A 257 17.48 -22.04 -13.88
CA THR A 257 16.58 -23.16 -14.20
C THR A 257 15.31 -23.09 -13.37
N ILE A 258 14.23 -23.71 -13.83
CA ILE A 258 12.97 -23.81 -13.07
C ILE A 258 13.17 -24.44 -11.68
N GLU A 259 14.07 -25.42 -11.48
CA GLU A 259 14.34 -25.97 -10.14
C GLU A 259 14.90 -24.90 -9.20
N LYS A 260 15.78 -24.04 -9.72
CA LYS A 260 16.34 -22.92 -8.94
C LYS A 260 15.32 -21.81 -8.71
N LYS A 261 14.36 -21.60 -9.60
CA LYS A 261 13.21 -20.71 -9.36
C LYS A 261 12.32 -21.25 -8.23
N ILE A 262 12.05 -22.56 -8.23
CA ILE A 262 11.29 -23.24 -7.16
C ILE A 262 12.00 -23.10 -5.82
N GLU A 263 13.30 -23.44 -5.76
CA GLU A 263 14.10 -23.30 -4.54
C GLU A 263 14.13 -21.85 -4.04
N PHE A 264 14.23 -20.88 -4.95
CA PHE A 264 14.16 -19.47 -4.62
C PHE A 264 12.84 -19.11 -3.91
N TRP A 265 11.70 -19.50 -4.48
CA TRP A 265 10.40 -19.20 -3.88
C TRP A 265 10.14 -19.96 -2.58
N GLN A 266 10.62 -21.20 -2.45
CA GLN A 266 10.62 -21.92 -1.18
C GLN A 266 11.37 -21.13 -0.10
N ASN A 267 12.58 -20.64 -0.41
CA ASN A 267 13.37 -19.84 0.52
C ASN A 267 12.68 -18.51 0.88
N VAL A 268 12.05 -17.83 -0.09
CA VAL A 268 11.27 -16.59 0.15
C VAL A 268 10.10 -16.85 1.09
N MET A 269 9.30 -17.88 0.85
CA MET A 269 8.14 -18.19 1.68
C MET A 269 8.53 -18.65 3.09
N THR A 270 9.60 -19.46 3.22
CA THR A 270 10.13 -19.85 4.53
C THR A 270 10.69 -18.63 5.28
N TYR A 271 11.39 -17.71 4.61
CA TYR A 271 11.84 -16.47 5.25
C TYR A 271 10.66 -15.63 5.73
N ALA A 272 9.58 -15.51 4.93
CA ALA A 272 8.38 -14.79 5.31
C ALA A 272 7.63 -15.40 6.49
N LYS A 273 7.44 -16.73 6.51
CA LYS A 273 6.84 -17.43 7.64
C LYS A 273 7.59 -17.15 8.95
N ASN A 274 8.92 -17.08 8.88
CA ASN A 274 9.79 -16.69 9.99
C ASN A 274 9.68 -15.21 10.40
N ARG A 275 8.79 -14.42 9.79
CA ARG A 275 8.38 -13.06 10.19
C ARG A 275 6.85 -12.93 10.28
N ASN A 276 6.13 -14.03 10.43
CA ASN A 276 4.67 -14.06 10.47
C ASN A 276 4.03 -13.50 9.18
N ILE A 277 4.66 -13.73 8.02
CA ILE A 277 4.12 -13.33 6.73
C ILE A 277 3.78 -14.56 5.91
N THR A 278 2.51 -14.67 5.53
CA THR A 278 1.99 -15.73 4.67
C THR A 278 1.94 -15.27 3.22
N PHE A 279 2.33 -16.14 2.27
CA PHE A 279 2.15 -15.86 0.85
C PHE A 279 0.86 -16.45 0.31
N TYR A 280 0.19 -15.69 -0.55
CA TYR A 280 -0.92 -16.15 -1.39
C TYR A 280 -0.59 -15.88 -2.86
N VAL A 281 -0.96 -16.78 -3.76
CA VAL A 281 -0.89 -16.53 -5.21
C VAL A 281 -2.30 -16.33 -5.74
N VAL A 282 -2.54 -15.23 -6.45
CA VAL A 282 -3.85 -14.85 -6.96
C VAL A 282 -3.79 -14.72 -8.47
N THR A 283 -4.72 -15.38 -9.16
CA THR A 283 -4.76 -15.44 -10.62
C THR A 283 -5.99 -14.76 -11.21
N TRP A 284 -5.91 -14.48 -12.51
CA TRP A 284 -7.06 -14.18 -13.36
C TRP A 284 -7.27 -15.33 -14.33
N ASN A 285 -8.45 -15.39 -14.95
CA ASN A 285 -8.83 -16.51 -15.81
C ASN A 285 -9.57 -16.05 -17.09
N ILE A 286 -9.51 -16.78 -18.20
CA ILE A 286 -8.61 -17.92 -18.46
C ILE A 286 -7.39 -17.38 -19.21
N PHE A 287 -6.22 -17.35 -18.55
CA PHE A 287 -4.97 -16.93 -19.17
C PHE A 287 -4.03 -18.13 -19.30
N VAL A 288 -3.46 -18.32 -20.49
CA VAL A 288 -2.54 -19.44 -20.81
C VAL A 288 -1.19 -18.93 -21.31
N ASN A 289 -0.81 -17.72 -20.88
CA ASN A 289 0.45 -17.09 -21.30
C ASN A 289 1.63 -18.00 -20.94
N GLY A 290 2.57 -18.15 -21.87
CA GLY A 290 3.73 -19.06 -21.73
C GLY A 290 3.44 -20.53 -22.03
N THR A 291 2.18 -20.92 -22.25
CA THR A 291 1.78 -22.31 -22.50
C THR A 291 0.92 -22.52 -23.74
N ASP A 292 0.39 -21.46 -24.36
CA ASP A 292 -0.54 -21.56 -25.48
C ASP A 292 0.00 -22.46 -26.61
N GLY A 293 -0.86 -23.38 -27.07
CA GLY A 293 -0.54 -24.37 -28.09
C GLY A 293 0.28 -25.58 -27.60
N LYS A 294 1.00 -25.50 -26.47
CA LYS A 294 1.70 -26.67 -25.90
C LYS A 294 0.67 -27.66 -25.35
N TYR A 295 0.85 -28.95 -25.65
CA TYR A 295 -0.06 -30.03 -25.25
C TYR A 295 -1.54 -29.83 -25.69
N GLY A 296 -1.84 -28.86 -26.55
CA GLY A 296 -3.23 -28.48 -26.89
C GLY A 296 -3.91 -27.58 -25.87
N ILE A 297 -3.17 -26.97 -24.93
CA ILE A 297 -3.69 -25.97 -24.00
C ILE A 297 -4.16 -24.74 -24.78
N SER A 298 -5.35 -24.25 -24.46
CA SER A 298 -5.93 -23.01 -24.99
C SER A 298 -6.79 -22.30 -23.93
N ASN A 299 -7.22 -21.07 -24.21
CA ASN A 299 -8.12 -20.31 -23.33
C ASN A 299 -9.62 -20.64 -23.51
N ASP A 300 -9.97 -21.69 -24.26
CA ASP A 300 -11.36 -22.17 -24.35
C ASP A 300 -11.76 -22.87 -23.05
N TYR A 301 -12.80 -22.38 -22.38
CA TYR A 301 -13.30 -22.96 -21.13
C TYR A 301 -13.82 -24.39 -21.28
N ARG A 302 -14.11 -24.85 -22.51
CA ARG A 302 -14.55 -26.22 -22.80
C ARG A 302 -13.38 -27.18 -23.02
N ASN A 303 -12.15 -26.68 -23.08
CA ASN A 303 -10.97 -27.49 -23.31
C ASN A 303 -10.63 -28.29 -22.04
N GLU A 304 -10.92 -29.58 -22.05
CA GLU A 304 -10.66 -30.50 -20.94
C GLU A 304 -9.16 -30.64 -20.62
N ILE A 305 -8.27 -30.44 -21.61
CA ILE A 305 -6.82 -30.42 -21.37
C ILE A 305 -6.45 -29.20 -20.54
N THR A 306 -7.00 -28.03 -20.86
CA THR A 306 -6.78 -26.81 -20.07
C THR A 306 -7.32 -26.98 -18.66
N LYS A 307 -8.50 -27.58 -18.49
CA LYS A 307 -9.05 -27.85 -17.14
C LYS A 307 -8.16 -28.76 -16.31
N ASP A 308 -7.72 -29.91 -16.86
CA ASP A 308 -6.78 -30.80 -16.15
C ASP A 308 -5.47 -30.06 -15.85
N TYR A 309 -4.91 -29.32 -16.80
CA TYR A 309 -3.68 -28.55 -16.57
C TYR A 309 -3.80 -27.55 -15.41
N PHE A 310 -4.87 -26.76 -15.34
CA PHE A 310 -5.07 -25.83 -14.21
C PHE A 310 -5.26 -26.58 -12.89
N LYS A 311 -6.06 -27.65 -12.88
CA LYS A 311 -6.24 -28.50 -11.71
C LYS A 311 -4.92 -29.09 -11.22
N GLN A 312 -4.11 -29.68 -12.10
CA GLN A 312 -2.77 -30.18 -11.77
C GLN A 312 -1.83 -29.05 -11.32
N SER A 313 -1.96 -27.84 -11.88
CA SER A 313 -1.17 -26.69 -11.46
C SER A 313 -1.46 -26.29 -10.01
N ILE A 314 -2.72 -26.31 -9.58
CA ILE A 314 -3.09 -26.07 -8.18
C ILE A 314 -2.49 -27.12 -7.25
N LYS A 315 -2.57 -28.40 -7.63
CA LYS A 315 -1.92 -29.47 -6.87
C LYS A 315 -0.42 -29.27 -6.76
N ALA A 316 0.23 -29.03 -7.90
CA ALA A 316 1.66 -28.80 -7.97
C ALA A 316 2.12 -27.60 -7.13
N MET A 317 1.36 -26.49 -7.10
CA MET A 317 1.67 -25.33 -6.26
C MET A 317 1.78 -25.72 -4.78
N PHE A 318 0.78 -26.40 -4.22
CA PHE A 318 0.79 -26.74 -2.80
C PHE A 318 1.78 -27.85 -2.46
N GLN A 319 1.98 -28.82 -3.35
CA GLN A 319 2.99 -29.88 -3.18
C GLN A 319 4.43 -29.34 -3.26
N THR A 320 4.65 -28.31 -4.09
CA THR A 320 5.96 -27.68 -4.28
C THR A 320 6.29 -26.69 -3.16
N TYR A 321 5.29 -25.96 -2.65
CA TYR A 321 5.47 -24.87 -1.70
C TYR A 321 4.79 -25.17 -0.36
N PRO A 322 5.50 -25.75 0.63
CA PRO A 322 4.91 -26.11 1.91
C PRO A 322 4.46 -24.90 2.75
N ASP A 323 5.09 -23.73 2.54
CA ASP A 323 4.77 -22.48 3.25
C ASP A 323 3.81 -21.55 2.47
N LEU A 324 3.28 -21.99 1.32
CA LEU A 324 2.22 -21.26 0.61
C LEU A 324 0.90 -21.37 1.41
N GLY A 325 0.30 -20.24 1.79
CA GLY A 325 -0.90 -20.24 2.63
C GLY A 325 -2.20 -20.49 1.88
N GLY A 326 -2.22 -20.28 0.57
CA GLY A 326 -3.46 -20.36 -0.19
C GLY A 326 -3.37 -19.83 -1.63
N ILE A 327 -4.48 -19.97 -2.34
CA ILE A 327 -4.67 -19.49 -3.69
C ILE A 327 -5.87 -18.55 -3.74
N GLY A 328 -5.79 -17.53 -4.57
CA GLY A 328 -6.94 -16.68 -4.92
C GLY A 328 -7.25 -16.71 -6.40
N ILE A 329 -8.49 -16.41 -6.74
CA ILE A 329 -8.95 -16.44 -8.12
C ILE A 329 -9.77 -15.21 -8.49
N THR A 330 -9.80 -14.93 -9.79
CA THR A 330 -10.77 -14.04 -10.43
C THR A 330 -11.52 -14.83 -11.49
N ALA A 331 -12.85 -14.79 -11.50
CA ALA A 331 -13.71 -15.42 -12.52
C ALA A 331 -13.74 -14.57 -13.82
N GLY A 332 -12.56 -14.23 -14.32
CA GLY A 332 -12.32 -13.26 -15.39
C GLY A 332 -10.88 -12.72 -15.30
N GLU A 333 -10.45 -11.76 -16.11
CA GLU A 333 -11.25 -10.93 -17.04
C GLU A 333 -11.19 -11.43 -18.50
N ASN A 334 -10.48 -12.54 -18.77
CA ASN A 334 -10.44 -13.19 -20.08
C ASN A 334 -11.42 -14.38 -20.17
N MET A 335 -12.69 -14.10 -19.87
CA MET A 335 -13.81 -15.03 -20.03
C MET A 335 -14.96 -14.38 -20.82
N PRO A 336 -14.69 -13.76 -21.98
CA PRO A 336 -15.69 -13.00 -22.71
C PRO A 336 -16.84 -13.91 -23.16
N ASN A 337 -18.07 -13.43 -23.04
CA ASN A 337 -19.28 -14.11 -23.52
C ASN A 337 -19.55 -15.50 -22.92
N ILE A 338 -18.86 -15.90 -21.84
CA ILE A 338 -19.17 -17.13 -21.08
C ILE A 338 -20.30 -16.84 -20.09
N PRO A 339 -21.38 -17.65 -20.03
CA PRO A 339 -22.43 -17.53 -19.03
C PRO A 339 -21.89 -17.60 -17.60
N LEU A 340 -22.44 -16.83 -16.65
CA LEU A 340 -21.94 -16.77 -15.27
C LEU A 340 -21.80 -18.15 -14.62
N ASN A 341 -22.81 -19.02 -14.77
CA ASN A 341 -22.73 -20.39 -14.23
C ASN A 341 -21.60 -21.21 -14.83
N ASP A 342 -21.31 -21.06 -16.12
CA ASP A 342 -20.21 -21.77 -16.78
C ASP A 342 -18.85 -21.26 -16.29
N ARG A 343 -18.74 -19.95 -15.98
CA ARG A 343 -17.52 -19.39 -15.37
C ARG A 343 -17.27 -19.99 -13.99
N GLU A 344 -18.27 -19.98 -13.12
CA GLU A 344 -18.15 -20.53 -11.77
C GLU A 344 -17.92 -22.04 -11.81
N THR A 345 -18.54 -22.75 -12.75
CA THR A 345 -18.30 -24.18 -12.96
C THR A 345 -16.85 -24.43 -13.39
N TRP A 346 -16.32 -23.64 -14.32
CA TRP A 346 -14.93 -23.76 -14.74
C TRP A 346 -13.95 -23.49 -13.58
N ILE A 347 -14.18 -22.45 -12.77
CA ILE A 347 -13.33 -22.16 -11.60
C ILE A 347 -13.41 -23.31 -10.58
N TYR A 348 -14.59 -23.87 -10.35
CA TYR A 348 -14.76 -24.99 -9.43
C TYR A 348 -14.05 -26.27 -9.94
N GLU A 349 -14.28 -26.67 -11.19
CA GLU A 349 -13.69 -27.87 -11.81
C GLU A 349 -12.15 -27.80 -11.89
N THR A 350 -11.57 -26.59 -11.88
CA THR A 350 -10.13 -26.38 -11.96
C THR A 350 -9.50 -26.11 -10.59
N TYR A 351 -9.86 -25.00 -9.96
CA TYR A 351 -9.28 -24.59 -8.68
C TYR A 351 -9.94 -25.27 -7.49
N GLY A 352 -11.27 -25.38 -7.50
CA GLY A 352 -12.04 -25.98 -6.42
C GLY A 352 -11.68 -27.45 -6.20
N GLU A 353 -11.82 -28.27 -7.25
CA GLU A 353 -11.48 -29.69 -7.20
C GLU A 353 -9.99 -29.91 -6.95
N GLY A 354 -9.11 -29.13 -7.59
CA GLY A 354 -7.67 -29.22 -7.37
C GLY A 354 -7.29 -28.98 -5.90
N LEU A 355 -7.94 -28.01 -5.25
CA LEU A 355 -7.71 -27.72 -3.84
C LEU A 355 -8.32 -28.79 -2.92
N LEU A 356 -9.52 -29.29 -3.22
CA LEU A 356 -10.14 -30.37 -2.46
C LEU A 356 -9.26 -31.62 -2.43
N GLU A 357 -8.72 -32.03 -3.59
CA GLU A 357 -7.82 -33.19 -3.69
C GLU A 357 -6.56 -33.00 -2.83
N VAL A 358 -5.93 -31.82 -2.88
CA VAL A 358 -4.74 -31.55 -2.05
C VAL A 358 -5.09 -31.49 -0.56
N ALA A 359 -6.24 -30.93 -0.21
CA ALA A 359 -6.70 -30.86 1.17
C ALA A 359 -6.95 -32.25 1.75
N ASP A 360 -7.38 -33.21 0.94
CA ASP A 360 -7.49 -34.64 1.30
C ASP A 360 -6.12 -35.33 1.41
N GLU A 361 -5.18 -35.01 0.51
CA GLU A 361 -3.80 -35.53 0.56
C GLU A 361 -3.01 -35.00 1.77
N MET A 362 -3.38 -33.83 2.32
CA MET A 362 -2.67 -33.13 3.39
C MET A 362 -3.60 -32.64 4.52
N PRO A 363 -4.23 -33.54 5.30
CA PRO A 363 -5.27 -33.18 6.27
C PRO A 363 -4.78 -32.29 7.42
N GLU A 364 -3.48 -32.35 7.75
CA GLU A 364 -2.86 -31.54 8.82
C GLU A 364 -2.53 -30.10 8.38
N ARG A 365 -2.70 -29.78 7.09
CA ARG A 365 -2.42 -28.45 6.54
C ARG A 365 -3.73 -27.70 6.32
N SER A 366 -3.76 -26.45 6.73
CA SER A 366 -4.84 -25.51 6.41
C SER A 366 -4.55 -24.75 5.11
N PHE A 367 -5.58 -24.55 4.31
CA PHE A 367 -5.50 -23.87 3.02
C PHE A 367 -6.48 -22.71 2.95
N LYS A 368 -6.03 -21.53 2.53
CA LYS A 368 -6.94 -20.42 2.24
C LYS A 368 -7.37 -20.42 0.77
N PHE A 369 -8.67 -20.31 0.52
CA PHE A 369 -9.22 -20.12 -0.82
C PHE A 369 -9.88 -18.75 -0.92
N ILE A 370 -9.27 -17.85 -1.68
CA ILE A 370 -9.73 -16.47 -1.83
C ILE A 370 -10.56 -16.33 -3.11
N HIS A 371 -11.88 -16.31 -3.00
CA HIS A 371 -12.75 -16.08 -4.15
C HIS A 371 -13.05 -14.58 -4.31
N ARG A 372 -12.52 -13.94 -5.35
CA ARG A 372 -12.92 -12.56 -5.64
C ARG A 372 -14.34 -12.53 -6.17
N GLN A 373 -15.15 -11.58 -5.69
CA GLN A 373 -16.49 -11.35 -6.24
C GLN A 373 -16.44 -10.74 -7.66
N HIS A 374 -15.31 -10.14 -8.07
CA HIS A 374 -15.17 -9.43 -9.34
C HIS A 374 -15.58 -10.31 -10.55
N GLN A 375 -16.60 -9.86 -11.30
CA GLN A 375 -17.25 -10.56 -12.43
C GLN A 375 -18.01 -11.85 -12.09
N ALA A 376 -18.40 -12.01 -10.82
CA ALA A 376 -19.14 -13.16 -10.29
C ALA A 376 -20.37 -12.75 -9.45
N ASP A 377 -21.28 -13.69 -9.20
CA ASP A 377 -22.44 -13.53 -8.30
C ASP A 377 -22.17 -14.28 -6.99
N THR A 378 -22.30 -13.60 -5.85
CA THR A 378 -21.93 -14.17 -4.53
C THR A 378 -22.74 -15.41 -4.16
N ARG A 379 -24.05 -15.42 -4.42
CA ARG A 379 -24.93 -16.55 -4.10
C ARG A 379 -24.62 -17.76 -4.97
N MET A 380 -24.25 -17.53 -6.22
CA MET A 380 -23.79 -18.59 -7.11
C MET A 380 -22.47 -19.19 -6.63
N ILE A 381 -21.54 -18.36 -6.17
CA ILE A 381 -20.28 -18.82 -5.59
C ILE A 381 -20.55 -19.69 -4.36
N GLU A 382 -21.34 -19.21 -3.40
CA GLU A 382 -21.64 -19.95 -2.16
C GLU A 382 -22.18 -21.36 -2.48
N LYS A 383 -23.17 -21.45 -3.37
CA LYS A 383 -23.74 -22.73 -3.79
C LYS A 383 -22.74 -23.62 -4.53
N LYS A 384 -21.91 -23.05 -5.41
CA LYS A 384 -20.97 -23.82 -6.23
C LYS A 384 -19.81 -24.37 -5.39
N PHE A 385 -19.36 -23.60 -4.41
CA PHE A 385 -18.19 -23.88 -3.58
C PHE A 385 -18.55 -24.44 -2.20
N GLU A 386 -19.79 -24.87 -1.96
CA GLU A 386 -20.26 -25.48 -0.70
C GLU A 386 -19.28 -26.54 -0.18
N ALA A 387 -18.81 -27.44 -1.04
CA ALA A 387 -17.84 -28.47 -0.67
C ALA A 387 -16.50 -27.92 -0.14
N LEU A 388 -16.05 -26.75 -0.61
CA LEU A 388 -14.86 -26.08 -0.08
C LEU A 388 -15.19 -25.35 1.23
N ILE A 389 -16.37 -24.72 1.31
CA ILE A 389 -16.81 -23.97 2.50
C ILE A 389 -16.97 -24.91 3.70
N GLU A 390 -17.49 -26.12 3.49
CA GLU A 390 -17.70 -27.11 4.54
C GLU A 390 -16.44 -27.91 4.92
N LYS A 391 -15.35 -27.80 4.14
CA LYS A 391 -14.14 -28.58 4.36
C LYS A 391 -13.34 -28.04 5.55
N PRO A 392 -13.11 -28.82 6.63
CA PRO A 392 -12.53 -28.29 7.87
C PRO A 392 -11.13 -27.67 7.75
N ASN A 393 -10.32 -28.12 6.80
CA ASN A 393 -8.97 -27.61 6.56
C ASN A 393 -8.88 -26.64 5.38
N ILE A 394 -10.01 -26.20 4.82
CA ILE A 394 -10.07 -25.09 3.86
C ILE A 394 -10.77 -23.91 4.50
N ASP A 395 -10.10 -22.76 4.51
CA ASP A 395 -10.66 -21.49 4.91
C ASP A 395 -11.10 -20.72 3.64
N PHE A 396 -12.39 -20.80 3.33
CA PHE A 396 -12.99 -20.04 2.23
C PHE A 396 -13.22 -18.59 2.66
N ILE A 397 -12.76 -17.65 1.84
CA ILE A 397 -12.98 -16.23 2.07
C ILE A 397 -13.29 -15.48 0.78
N TYR A 398 -14.23 -14.53 0.85
CA TYR A 398 -14.43 -13.60 -0.26
C TYR A 398 -13.35 -12.52 -0.31
N SER A 399 -13.12 -11.99 -1.51
CA SER A 399 -12.44 -10.71 -1.67
C SER A 399 -13.26 -9.71 -2.50
N PHE A 400 -13.41 -8.50 -1.97
CA PHE A 400 -14.21 -7.44 -2.58
C PHE A 400 -13.42 -6.11 -2.70
N LYS A 401 -13.63 -5.40 -3.81
CA LYS A 401 -13.01 -4.08 -4.06
C LYS A 401 -13.72 -2.98 -3.27
N TYR A 402 -13.37 -2.83 -1.98
CA TYR A 402 -13.92 -1.77 -1.12
C TYR A 402 -13.59 -0.39 -1.67
N ALA A 403 -12.32 -0.12 -1.94
CA ALA A 403 -11.88 1.06 -2.68
C ALA A 403 -11.35 0.62 -4.04
N LYS A 404 -12.21 0.72 -5.08
CA LYS A 404 -11.94 0.23 -6.45
C LYS A 404 -10.53 0.53 -6.94
N ALA A 405 -10.19 1.80 -7.15
CA ALA A 405 -8.87 2.22 -7.65
C ALA A 405 -8.24 3.34 -6.81
N HIS A 406 -9.05 4.06 -6.03
CA HIS A 406 -8.66 5.30 -5.38
C HIS A 406 -9.02 5.28 -3.90
N VAL A 407 -8.17 4.69 -3.07
CA VAL A 407 -8.26 4.80 -1.60
C VAL A 407 -8.21 6.26 -1.13
N MET A 408 -7.42 7.11 -1.80
CA MET A 408 -7.30 8.54 -1.52
C MET A 408 -8.41 9.35 -2.19
N SER A 409 -9.68 9.01 -1.92
CA SER A 409 -10.85 9.68 -2.49
C SER A 409 -11.85 10.14 -1.45
N ALA A 410 -12.27 9.23 -0.58
CA ALA A 410 -13.15 9.48 0.55
C ALA A 410 -12.93 8.39 1.61
N VAL A 411 -13.20 8.73 2.87
CA VAL A 411 -13.05 7.81 4.01
C VAL A 411 -14.12 6.71 4.03
N ARG A 412 -15.22 6.87 3.28
CA ARG A 412 -16.27 5.84 3.10
C ARG A 412 -16.47 5.56 1.61
N GLN A 413 -16.69 4.30 1.25
CA GLN A 413 -16.84 3.85 -0.15
C GLN A 413 -18.24 3.29 -0.44
N PRO A 414 -18.84 3.51 -1.63
CA PRO A 414 -20.25 3.22 -1.93
C PRO A 414 -20.53 1.91 -2.68
N TYR A 415 -19.58 0.97 -2.68
CA TYR A 415 -19.63 -0.20 -3.56
C TYR A 415 -20.08 -1.50 -2.88
N HIS A 416 -19.95 -1.57 -1.57
CA HIS A 416 -19.96 -2.84 -0.83
C HIS A 416 -21.32 -3.16 -0.23
N GLU A 417 -22.26 -2.21 -0.13
CA GLU A 417 -23.49 -2.38 0.64
C GLU A 417 -24.27 -3.63 0.20
N GLY A 418 -24.56 -3.77 -1.10
CA GLY A 418 -25.24 -4.96 -1.61
C GLY A 418 -24.39 -6.24 -1.58
N PHE A 419 -23.06 -6.13 -1.56
CA PHE A 419 -22.18 -7.31 -1.38
C PHE A 419 -22.27 -7.83 0.06
N VAL A 420 -22.19 -6.93 1.05
CA VAL A 420 -22.28 -7.28 2.48
C VAL A 420 -23.62 -7.94 2.80
N GLU A 421 -24.72 -7.43 2.25
CA GLU A 421 -26.04 -8.03 2.41
C GLU A 421 -26.12 -9.46 1.85
N ASN A 422 -25.35 -9.79 0.81
CA ASN A 422 -25.47 -11.04 0.07
C ASN A 422 -24.53 -12.17 0.55
N ILE A 423 -23.54 -11.91 1.41
CA ILE A 423 -22.56 -12.92 1.85
C ILE A 423 -22.94 -13.60 3.17
N GLY A 424 -23.99 -13.15 3.84
CA GLY A 424 -24.42 -13.71 5.14
C GLY A 424 -23.30 -13.67 6.18
N ASP A 425 -23.02 -14.82 6.80
CA ASP A 425 -21.98 -14.95 7.84
C ASP A 425 -20.57 -15.20 7.27
N LEU A 426 -20.44 -15.39 5.96
CA LEU A 426 -19.14 -15.58 5.31
C LEU A 426 -18.29 -14.30 5.44
N LYS A 427 -16.98 -14.50 5.59
CA LYS A 427 -16.03 -13.40 5.80
C LYS A 427 -15.45 -12.87 4.49
N THR A 428 -14.93 -11.65 4.55
CA THR A 428 -14.25 -11.02 3.42
C THR A 428 -12.93 -10.36 3.80
N ILE A 429 -12.00 -10.36 2.85
CA ILE A 429 -10.85 -9.44 2.83
C ILE A 429 -11.05 -8.35 1.76
N TRP A 430 -10.84 -7.11 2.18
CA TRP A 430 -11.05 -5.94 1.34
C TRP A 430 -9.83 -5.64 0.47
N THR A 431 -10.05 -5.52 -0.84
CA THR A 431 -9.07 -4.94 -1.76
C THR A 431 -9.09 -3.42 -1.62
N LEU A 432 -7.99 -2.85 -1.15
CA LEU A 432 -7.77 -1.42 -1.09
C LEU A 432 -6.72 -1.02 -2.13
N ARG A 433 -7.13 -0.26 -3.16
CA ARG A 433 -6.24 0.12 -4.25
C ARG A 433 -5.76 1.57 -4.19
N ASN A 434 -4.44 1.74 -4.28
CA ASN A 434 -3.76 3.01 -4.49
C ASN A 434 -3.26 3.12 -5.92
N ASP A 435 -4.11 3.59 -6.83
CA ASP A 435 -3.70 3.99 -8.18
C ASP A 435 -3.70 5.52 -8.32
N SER A 436 -3.36 6.22 -7.23
CA SER A 436 -3.42 7.69 -7.14
C SER A 436 -2.07 8.34 -6.81
N ASN A 437 -1.24 7.72 -5.97
CA ASN A 437 0.00 8.29 -5.49
C ASN A 437 1.18 7.34 -5.74
N TYR A 438 2.08 7.74 -6.65
CA TYR A 438 3.27 6.96 -7.02
C TYR A 438 4.58 7.72 -6.79
N TYR A 439 4.63 9.01 -7.14
CA TYR A 439 5.88 9.78 -7.07
C TYR A 439 6.22 10.22 -5.65
N PHE A 440 5.26 10.86 -4.98
CA PHE A 440 5.52 11.69 -3.80
C PHE A 440 5.23 10.94 -2.50
N ARG A 441 6.01 11.21 -1.46
CA ARG A 441 5.79 10.60 -0.14
C ARG A 441 4.53 11.17 0.51
N TRP A 442 3.46 10.39 0.51
CA TRP A 442 2.18 10.71 1.15
C TRP A 442 2.10 10.18 2.59
N GLY A 443 1.45 10.91 3.48
CA GLY A 443 1.18 10.46 4.86
C GLY A 443 0.15 11.29 5.61
N SER A 444 -1.05 10.73 5.83
CA SER A 444 -2.08 11.32 6.71
C SER A 444 -2.69 10.26 7.64
N PRO A 445 -2.24 10.18 8.90
CA PRO A 445 -2.77 9.22 9.87
C PRO A 445 -4.27 9.37 10.11
N ASP A 446 -4.78 10.61 10.16
CA ASP A 446 -6.20 10.86 10.44
C ASP A 446 -7.10 10.38 9.31
N PHE A 447 -6.63 10.52 8.06
CA PHE A 447 -7.33 9.96 6.89
C PHE A 447 -7.34 8.43 6.95
N VAL A 448 -6.18 7.79 7.14
CA VAL A 448 -6.08 6.32 7.18
C VAL A 448 -6.92 5.74 8.31
N ARG A 449 -6.83 6.31 9.52
CA ARG A 449 -7.62 5.87 10.67
C ARG A 449 -9.12 5.96 10.38
N SER A 450 -9.57 7.11 9.89
CA SER A 450 -10.98 7.31 9.53
C SER A 450 -11.42 6.34 8.44
N PHE A 451 -10.57 6.08 7.44
CA PHE A 451 -10.88 5.12 6.38
C PHE A 451 -11.05 3.70 6.92
N ILE A 452 -10.10 3.23 7.75
CA ILE A 452 -10.13 1.89 8.33
C ILE A 452 -11.37 1.69 9.23
N MET A 453 -11.73 2.68 10.04
CA MET A 453 -12.92 2.61 10.91
C MET A 453 -14.25 2.67 10.14
N ASN A 454 -14.25 3.06 8.86
CA ASN A 454 -15.45 3.06 8.01
C ASN A 454 -15.63 1.76 7.21
N ILE A 455 -14.70 0.81 7.33
CA ILE A 455 -14.84 -0.53 6.74
C ILE A 455 -15.81 -1.36 7.61
N PRO A 456 -16.80 -2.08 7.02
CA PRO A 456 -17.79 -2.84 7.78
C PRO A 456 -17.19 -3.98 8.62
N GLU A 457 -17.06 -3.77 9.93
CA GLU A 457 -16.35 -4.68 10.84
C GLU A 457 -16.93 -6.11 10.87
N HIS A 458 -18.25 -6.26 10.99
CA HIS A 458 -18.92 -7.56 11.22
C HIS A 458 -18.63 -8.66 10.17
N VAL A 459 -18.39 -8.31 8.91
CA VAL A 459 -18.00 -9.26 7.83
C VAL A 459 -16.50 -9.25 7.52
N SER A 460 -15.76 -8.30 8.10
CA SER A 460 -14.34 -8.13 7.82
C SER A 460 -13.51 -9.19 8.52
N GLN A 461 -12.63 -9.86 7.76
CA GLN A 461 -11.46 -10.51 8.33
C GLN A 461 -10.21 -9.63 8.19
N GLY A 462 -10.19 -8.75 7.18
CA GLY A 462 -9.13 -7.77 7.04
C GLY A 462 -9.00 -7.17 5.65
N MET A 463 -7.79 -6.80 5.23
CA MET A 463 -7.56 -6.11 3.97
C MET A 463 -6.20 -6.44 3.34
N TYR A 464 -6.10 -6.20 2.03
CA TYR A 464 -4.81 -5.97 1.40
C TYR A 464 -4.77 -4.63 0.67
N TYR A 465 -3.59 -4.03 0.70
CA TYR A 465 -3.31 -2.71 0.14
C TYR A 465 -2.27 -2.78 -0.97
N GLY A 466 -2.48 -2.08 -2.08
CA GLY A 466 -1.48 -1.97 -3.15
C GLY A 466 -2.05 -1.35 -4.42
N SER A 467 -1.38 -1.56 -5.56
CA SER A 467 -1.73 -0.91 -6.83
C SER A 467 -2.00 -1.93 -7.93
N ASP A 468 -2.82 -1.57 -8.93
CA ASP A 468 -2.89 -2.28 -10.21
C ASP A 468 -1.92 -1.67 -11.24
N GLY A 469 -1.55 -0.39 -11.09
CA GLY A 469 -0.71 0.34 -12.04
C GLY A 469 0.75 0.55 -11.64
N TRP A 470 1.21 -0.01 -10.52
CA TRP A 470 2.55 0.24 -9.98
C TRP A 470 3.15 -0.98 -9.29
N ILE A 471 4.47 -1.14 -9.41
CA ILE A 471 5.23 -2.20 -8.75
C ILE A 471 6.00 -1.59 -7.59
N TRP A 472 5.69 -2.03 -6.37
CA TRP A 472 6.32 -1.58 -5.13
C TRP A 472 7.66 -2.32 -4.89
N GLY A 473 8.50 -2.36 -5.93
CA GLY A 473 9.81 -3.01 -5.98
C GLY A 473 10.94 -2.08 -5.52
N LYS A 474 12.02 -1.98 -6.31
CA LYS A 474 13.02 -0.91 -6.19
C LYS A 474 12.47 0.37 -6.83
N GLU A 475 12.73 1.51 -6.18
CA GLU A 475 12.37 2.81 -6.75
C GLU A 475 13.19 3.06 -8.01
N PHE A 476 12.60 3.74 -9.00
CA PHE A 476 13.29 4.10 -10.24
C PHE A 476 13.09 5.56 -10.64
N THR A 477 12.29 6.30 -9.85
CA THR A 477 11.83 7.64 -10.22
C THR A 477 12.82 8.74 -9.83
N THR A 478 13.68 8.51 -8.84
CA THR A 478 14.60 9.55 -8.34
C THR A 478 15.78 9.76 -9.32
N ARG A 479 16.06 11.03 -9.69
CA ARG A 479 17.14 11.40 -10.63
C ARG A 479 18.54 11.05 -10.11
N ASP A 480 18.84 11.49 -8.89
CA ASP A 480 20.16 11.32 -8.25
C ASP A 480 20.07 10.29 -7.11
N ALA A 481 19.48 9.13 -7.40
CA ALA A 481 19.34 8.06 -6.43
C ALA A 481 20.71 7.52 -5.99
N LYS A 482 20.83 7.17 -4.71
CA LYS A 482 21.98 6.43 -4.21
C LYS A 482 21.91 4.99 -4.72
N GLU A 483 23.04 4.43 -5.13
CA GLU A 483 23.17 3.02 -5.49
C GLU A 483 23.70 2.19 -4.30
N PRO A 484 23.15 0.99 -4.06
CA PRO A 484 21.99 0.40 -4.74
C PRO A 484 20.70 1.18 -4.42
N ARG A 485 19.82 1.32 -5.41
CA ARG A 485 18.51 1.95 -5.22
C ARG A 485 17.72 1.30 -4.08
N GLN A 486 17.06 2.14 -3.29
CA GLN A 486 16.22 1.72 -2.17
C GLN A 486 14.90 1.08 -2.67
N LEU A 487 14.18 0.42 -1.77
CA LEU A 487 12.86 -0.08 -2.09
C LEU A 487 11.82 1.04 -2.12
N GLU A 488 10.76 0.88 -2.92
CA GLU A 488 9.61 1.79 -2.87
C GLU A 488 8.97 1.82 -1.47
N VAL A 489 8.92 0.67 -0.78
CA VAL A 489 8.42 0.61 0.60
C VAL A 489 9.32 1.33 1.61
N GLU A 490 10.62 1.49 1.30
CA GLU A 490 11.56 2.30 2.09
C GLU A 490 11.40 3.79 1.80
N LYS A 491 11.35 4.16 0.51
CA LYS A 491 11.09 5.53 0.06
C LYS A 491 9.78 6.06 0.65
N HIS A 492 8.75 5.21 0.67
CA HIS A 492 7.40 5.50 1.17
C HIS A 492 7.15 4.92 2.57
N TRP A 493 8.17 4.78 3.43
CA TRP A 493 8.04 4.10 4.73
C TRP A 493 6.86 4.59 5.57
N TYR A 494 6.63 5.91 5.64
CA TYR A 494 5.58 6.47 6.48
C TYR A 494 4.19 6.05 5.98
N HIS A 495 4.01 6.01 4.66
CA HIS A 495 2.78 5.52 4.04
C HIS A 495 2.49 4.07 4.47
N TRP A 496 3.46 3.17 4.28
CA TRP A 496 3.29 1.74 4.58
C TRP A 496 3.16 1.47 6.08
N LEU A 497 3.85 2.25 6.91
CA LEU A 497 3.67 2.22 8.36
C LEU A 497 2.24 2.57 8.75
N LEU A 498 1.66 3.64 8.20
CA LEU A 498 0.31 4.06 8.55
C LEU A 498 -0.74 2.99 8.23
N TRP A 499 -0.72 2.44 7.01
CA TRP A 499 -1.70 1.43 6.60
C TRP A 499 -1.54 0.11 7.35
N GLY A 500 -0.32 -0.33 7.66
CA GLY A 500 -0.09 -1.55 8.44
C GLY A 500 -0.48 -1.37 9.92
N ARG A 501 0.04 -0.32 10.57
CA ARG A 501 -0.15 -0.08 12.01
C ARG A 501 -1.59 0.28 12.36
N LEU A 502 -2.28 1.10 11.56
CA LEU A 502 -3.68 1.46 11.83
C LEU A 502 -4.68 0.34 11.50
N CYS A 503 -4.33 -0.61 10.64
CA CYS A 503 -5.09 -1.85 10.49
C CYS A 503 -4.92 -2.81 11.68
N TYR A 504 -3.78 -2.75 12.36
CA TYR A 504 -3.57 -3.53 13.59
C TYR A 504 -4.19 -2.82 14.80
N ASN A 505 -4.03 -1.51 14.93
CA ASN A 505 -4.56 -0.73 16.04
C ASN A 505 -4.95 0.69 15.57
N PRO A 506 -6.23 0.96 15.31
CA PRO A 506 -6.69 2.28 14.90
C PRO A 506 -6.60 3.34 16.01
N ASP A 507 -6.44 2.93 17.27
CA ASP A 507 -6.40 3.85 18.43
C ASP A 507 -5.05 4.53 18.65
N ILE A 508 -4.00 4.15 17.88
CA ILE A 508 -2.67 4.77 17.93
C ILE A 508 -2.82 6.29 17.75
N LYS A 509 -2.29 7.03 18.72
CA LYS A 509 -2.38 8.49 18.78
C LYS A 509 -1.34 9.16 17.90
N ASN A 510 -1.66 10.33 17.37
CA ASN A 510 -0.77 11.07 16.48
C ASN A 510 0.57 11.43 17.12
N GLN A 511 0.62 11.63 18.44
CA GLN A 511 1.85 11.86 19.19
C GLN A 511 2.88 10.74 18.99
N TYR A 512 2.43 9.50 18.84
CA TYR A 512 3.31 8.36 18.59
C TYR A 512 3.92 8.42 17.18
N PHE A 513 3.12 8.78 16.17
CA PHE A 513 3.63 9.02 14.82
C PHE A 513 4.57 10.23 14.76
N THR A 514 4.27 11.31 15.50
CA THR A 514 5.19 12.44 15.64
C THR A 514 6.51 12.01 16.26
N ALA A 515 6.51 11.17 17.30
CA ALA A 515 7.74 10.67 17.92
C ALA A 515 8.57 9.82 16.93
N LEU A 516 7.93 8.98 16.11
CA LEU A 516 8.60 8.23 15.04
C LEU A 516 9.22 9.16 13.99
N ILE A 517 8.52 10.23 13.59
CA ILE A 517 9.06 11.25 12.69
C ILE A 517 10.26 11.97 13.35
N GLN A 518 10.18 12.26 14.64
CA GLN A 518 11.25 12.93 15.39
C GLN A 518 12.51 12.06 15.47
N ASP A 519 12.36 10.76 15.69
CA ASP A 519 13.46 9.79 15.69
C ASP A 519 14.08 9.66 14.29
N LYS A 520 13.26 9.61 13.24
CA LYS A 520 13.72 9.53 11.86
C LYS A 520 14.44 10.81 11.39
N PHE A 521 13.93 11.98 11.80
CA PHE A 521 14.45 13.29 11.42
C PHE A 521 14.75 14.15 12.67
N PRO A 522 15.84 13.85 13.40
CA PRO A 522 16.14 14.46 14.70
C PRO A 522 16.45 15.96 14.65
N VAL A 523 16.74 16.50 13.46
CA VAL A 523 17.18 17.90 13.28
C VAL A 523 16.04 18.89 13.08
N VAL A 524 14.80 18.41 12.90
CA VAL A 524 13.62 19.26 12.69
C VAL A 524 12.60 19.08 13.81
N ASN A 525 11.73 20.08 13.97
CA ASN A 525 10.56 19.96 14.83
C ASN A 525 9.54 19.01 14.18
N ALA A 526 9.35 17.83 14.78
CA ALA A 526 8.47 16.81 14.21
C ALA A 526 6.99 17.18 14.23
N ASP A 527 6.50 17.97 15.19
CA ASP A 527 5.09 18.42 15.19
C ASP A 527 4.77 19.29 13.97
N THR A 528 5.70 20.18 13.62
CA THR A 528 5.61 21.04 12.44
C THR A 528 5.67 20.21 11.16
N LEU A 529 6.62 19.27 11.07
CA LEU A 529 6.74 18.37 9.92
C LEU A 529 5.50 17.48 9.77
N PHE A 530 5.04 16.86 10.85
CA PHE A 530 3.81 16.05 10.91
C PHE A 530 2.62 16.84 10.37
N SER A 531 2.42 18.05 10.87
CA SER A 531 1.32 18.92 10.45
C SER A 531 1.44 19.29 8.98
N ALA A 532 2.62 19.69 8.51
CA ALA A 532 2.83 20.05 7.11
C ALA A 532 2.57 18.88 6.16
N TRP A 533 3.06 17.69 6.53
CA TRP A 533 2.94 16.48 5.74
C TRP A 533 1.48 16.03 5.62
N GLN A 534 0.73 16.06 6.73
CA GLN A 534 -0.69 15.75 6.73
C GLN A 534 -1.48 16.74 5.86
N GLU A 535 -1.25 18.04 6.01
CA GLU A 535 -1.96 19.07 5.23
C GLU A 535 -1.72 18.93 3.73
N ALA A 536 -0.48 18.71 3.31
CA ALA A 536 -0.16 18.46 1.90
C ALA A 536 -0.78 17.14 1.38
N SER A 537 -0.78 16.10 2.21
CA SER A 537 -1.34 14.78 1.86
C SER A 537 -2.86 14.82 1.63
N LEU A 538 -3.58 15.70 2.34
CA LEU A 538 -5.03 15.87 2.18
C LEU A 538 -5.45 16.48 0.84
N VAL A 539 -4.52 17.01 0.05
CA VAL A 539 -4.78 17.42 -1.35
C VAL A 539 -5.34 16.26 -2.18
N TYR A 540 -4.87 15.04 -1.97
CA TYR A 540 -5.29 13.87 -2.74
C TYR A 540 -6.77 13.53 -2.55
N PRO A 541 -7.25 13.26 -1.32
CA PRO A 541 -8.65 12.95 -1.10
C PRO A 541 -9.58 14.14 -1.37
N VAL A 542 -9.16 15.38 -1.11
CA VAL A 542 -10.03 16.54 -1.42
C VAL A 542 -10.23 16.68 -2.93
N THR A 543 -9.16 16.63 -3.71
CA THR A 543 -9.27 16.73 -5.18
C THR A 543 -9.99 15.52 -5.77
N THR A 544 -9.59 14.30 -5.42
CA THR A 544 -10.17 13.08 -6.02
C THR A 544 -11.62 12.86 -5.58
N GLY A 545 -11.98 13.25 -4.35
CA GLY A 545 -13.36 13.23 -3.90
C GLY A 545 -14.26 14.21 -4.67
N PHE A 546 -13.71 15.33 -5.14
CA PHE A 546 -14.44 16.31 -5.96
C PHE A 546 -14.45 15.93 -7.45
N HIS A 547 -13.31 15.54 -8.02
CA HIS A 547 -13.17 15.15 -9.42
C HIS A 547 -13.07 13.62 -9.54
N TRP A 548 -14.23 12.95 -9.64
CA TRP A 548 -14.32 11.51 -9.43
C TRP A 548 -14.33 10.68 -10.73
N GLY A 549 -13.21 10.01 -11.00
CA GLY A 549 -13.15 8.85 -11.90
C GLY A 549 -13.14 7.57 -11.09
N ASP A 550 -14.07 6.65 -11.31
CA ASP A 550 -14.29 5.51 -10.40
C ASP A 550 -13.29 4.34 -10.55
N VAL A 551 -12.43 4.38 -11.58
CA VAL A 551 -11.45 3.34 -11.90
C VAL A 551 -10.14 3.97 -12.38
N ASP A 552 -9.04 3.23 -12.22
CA ASP A 552 -7.65 3.67 -12.44
C ASP A 552 -7.35 4.30 -13.80
N PHE A 553 -8.00 3.88 -14.88
CA PHE A 553 -7.80 4.47 -16.20
C PHE A 553 -8.64 5.73 -16.44
N LYS A 554 -9.54 6.11 -15.52
CA LYS A 554 -10.38 7.32 -15.58
C LYS A 554 -9.79 8.52 -14.86
N TRP A 555 -8.84 8.32 -13.94
CA TRP A 555 -8.29 9.43 -13.18
C TRP A 555 -6.94 9.10 -12.55
N TYR A 556 -5.94 9.93 -12.81
CA TYR A 556 -4.66 9.95 -12.14
C TYR A 556 -4.27 11.40 -11.79
N ILE A 557 -4.25 11.66 -10.49
CA ILE A 557 -4.13 13.02 -9.92
C ILE A 557 -2.73 13.62 -10.12
N GLU A 558 -1.64 12.86 -10.06
CA GLU A 558 -0.29 13.44 -10.23
C GLU A 558 -0.04 13.87 -11.70
N GLY A 559 -0.88 13.43 -12.64
CA GLY A 559 -0.81 13.81 -14.05
C GLY A 559 -1.97 14.67 -14.58
N CYS A 560 -2.98 14.98 -13.76
CA CYS A 560 -4.24 15.61 -14.18
C CYS A 560 -4.84 14.96 -15.45
N ARG A 561 -4.84 13.62 -15.50
CA ARG A 561 -5.18 12.90 -16.73
C ARG A 561 -5.85 11.57 -16.47
N SER A 562 -6.32 11.00 -17.56
CA SER A 562 -6.83 9.65 -17.69
C SER A 562 -6.30 9.02 -18.96
N ARG A 563 -6.75 7.81 -19.26
CA ARG A 563 -6.46 7.16 -20.53
C ARG A 563 -7.22 7.85 -21.65
N ALA A 564 -6.47 8.35 -22.63
CA ALA A 564 -6.99 9.04 -23.81
C ALA A 564 -8.09 8.23 -24.52
N GLN A 565 -9.11 8.92 -25.05
CA GLN A 565 -10.20 8.39 -25.88
C GLN A 565 -11.13 7.35 -25.22
N LYS A 566 -10.86 6.89 -23.99
CA LYS A 566 -11.81 6.08 -23.22
C LYS A 566 -12.64 6.90 -22.24
N THR A 567 -12.07 7.98 -21.70
CA THR A 567 -12.58 8.61 -20.48
C THR A 567 -12.41 10.12 -20.43
N SER A 568 -11.33 10.67 -20.99
CA SER A 568 -11.20 12.10 -21.26
C SER A 568 -12.14 12.52 -22.40
N LEU A 569 -12.68 13.74 -22.35
CA LEU A 569 -13.47 14.33 -23.45
C LEU A 569 -12.59 14.82 -24.63
N ASN A 570 -11.31 14.43 -24.63
CA ASN A 570 -10.33 14.83 -25.63
C ASN A 570 -9.35 13.68 -25.95
N GLN A 571 -8.56 13.90 -27.01
CA GLN A 571 -7.60 12.92 -27.51
C GLN A 571 -6.30 12.84 -26.70
N THR A 572 -6.04 13.76 -25.77
CA THR A 572 -4.78 13.84 -25.02
C THR A 572 -4.83 13.07 -23.70
N GLY A 573 -6.02 12.77 -23.18
CA GLY A 573 -6.18 12.18 -21.85
C GLY A 573 -6.19 13.23 -20.74
N PHE A 574 -5.79 14.48 -21.02
CA PHE A 574 -5.76 15.56 -20.04
C PHE A 574 -7.18 15.93 -19.59
N HIS A 575 -7.36 16.24 -18.31
CA HIS A 575 -8.64 16.72 -17.79
C HIS A 575 -8.70 18.24 -17.91
N ASP A 576 -9.11 18.69 -19.10
CA ASP A 576 -9.36 20.10 -19.40
C ASP A 576 -10.57 20.65 -18.60
N VAL A 577 -10.81 21.95 -18.69
CA VAL A 577 -11.92 22.63 -18.00
C VAL A 577 -13.27 21.95 -18.28
N ASN A 578 -13.52 21.50 -19.52
CA ASN A 578 -14.77 20.84 -19.86
C ASN A 578 -14.91 19.49 -19.15
N THR A 579 -13.81 18.74 -19.07
CA THR A 579 -13.76 17.46 -18.37
C THR A 579 -13.97 17.66 -16.87
N PHE A 580 -13.42 18.71 -16.27
CA PHE A 580 -13.68 19.08 -14.86
C PHE A 580 -15.14 19.44 -14.60
N ILE A 581 -15.79 20.15 -15.52
CA ILE A 581 -17.23 20.46 -15.41
C ILE A 581 -18.07 19.18 -15.52
N ALA A 582 -17.67 18.24 -16.39
CA ALA A 582 -18.48 17.07 -16.72
C ALA A 582 -18.36 15.89 -15.75
N TYR A 583 -17.24 15.76 -15.02
CA TYR A 583 -17.03 14.63 -14.12
C TYR A 583 -17.85 14.77 -12.83
N PRO A 584 -18.34 13.65 -12.28
CA PRO A 584 -19.10 13.66 -11.04
C PRO A 584 -18.20 13.88 -9.83
N VAL A 585 -18.83 14.10 -8.68
CA VAL A 585 -18.20 14.02 -7.36
C VAL A 585 -18.34 12.61 -6.79
N HIS A 586 -17.43 12.21 -5.90
CA HIS A 586 -17.58 10.95 -5.17
C HIS A 586 -18.79 11.04 -4.24
N LYS A 587 -19.66 10.02 -4.23
CA LYS A 587 -20.96 10.01 -3.51
C LYS A 587 -20.87 10.42 -2.03
N TYR A 588 -19.81 9.99 -1.34
CA TYR A 588 -19.59 10.28 0.08
C TYR A 588 -18.53 11.35 0.34
N SER A 589 -18.20 12.19 -0.66
CA SER A 589 -17.27 13.30 -0.48
C SER A 589 -17.88 14.50 0.27
N GLY A 590 -19.21 14.61 0.28
CA GLY A 590 -19.92 15.78 0.84
C GLY A 590 -19.90 17.02 -0.07
N ASN A 591 -19.49 16.88 -1.33
CA ASN A 591 -19.43 17.97 -2.30
C ASN A 591 -20.65 17.95 -3.23
N ILE A 592 -21.02 19.12 -3.76
CA ILE A 592 -21.93 19.24 -4.91
C ILE A 592 -21.12 19.33 -6.21
N SER A 593 -21.64 18.79 -7.31
CA SER A 593 -20.98 18.87 -8.63
C SER A 593 -21.01 20.30 -9.19
N ILE A 594 -20.14 20.61 -10.15
CA ILE A 594 -20.15 21.93 -10.81
C ILE A 594 -21.50 22.21 -11.49
N PRO A 595 -22.07 21.29 -12.31
CA PRO A 595 -23.37 21.52 -12.94
C PRO A 595 -24.51 21.72 -11.93
N ASP A 596 -24.56 20.92 -10.86
CA ASP A 596 -25.62 21.05 -9.85
C ASP A 596 -25.46 22.36 -9.07
N PHE A 597 -24.23 22.78 -8.76
CA PHE A 597 -23.98 24.08 -8.13
C PHE A 597 -24.43 25.24 -9.03
N VAL A 598 -24.14 25.19 -10.33
CA VAL A 598 -24.65 26.21 -11.28
C VAL A 598 -26.17 26.27 -11.24
N GLN A 599 -26.84 25.12 -11.16
CA GLN A 599 -28.30 25.08 -11.04
C GLN A 599 -28.78 25.78 -9.76
N THR A 600 -28.14 25.54 -8.60
CA THR A 600 -28.51 26.21 -7.33
C THR A 600 -28.46 27.73 -7.42
N ILE A 601 -27.52 28.29 -8.20
CA ILE A 601 -27.39 29.74 -8.38
C ILE A 601 -28.50 30.30 -9.27
N ILE A 602 -28.98 29.54 -10.25
CA ILE A 602 -30.00 29.98 -11.20
C ILE A 602 -31.40 29.87 -10.60
N THR A 603 -31.64 28.81 -9.81
CA THR A 603 -32.93 28.58 -9.16
C THR A 603 -33.08 29.30 -7.83
N ASP A 604 -32.00 29.88 -7.28
CA ASP A 604 -31.95 30.45 -5.93
C ASP A 604 -32.30 29.41 -4.84
N GLU A 605 -31.93 28.14 -5.08
CA GLU A 605 -32.15 27.03 -4.16
C GLU A 605 -30.82 26.64 -3.48
N PRO A 606 -30.62 26.97 -2.20
CA PRO A 606 -29.35 26.70 -1.53
C PRO A 606 -29.10 25.20 -1.30
N THR A 607 -27.82 24.84 -1.12
CA THR A 607 -27.39 23.48 -0.77
C THR A 607 -26.56 23.48 0.51
N ASP A 608 -26.69 22.42 1.31
CA ASP A 608 -25.84 22.17 2.49
C ASP A 608 -24.52 21.45 2.13
N LEU A 609 -24.37 21.02 0.87
CA LEU A 609 -23.15 20.38 0.38
C LEU A 609 -22.05 21.43 0.13
N MET A 610 -20.80 20.99 0.19
CA MET A 610 -19.65 21.87 -0.06
C MET A 610 -19.61 22.28 -1.54
N THR A 611 -19.66 23.59 -1.82
CA THR A 611 -19.64 24.14 -3.17
C THR A 611 -18.26 24.02 -3.82
N PRO A 612 -18.15 24.05 -5.17
CA PRO A 612 -16.86 24.04 -5.85
C PRO A 612 -15.90 25.15 -5.38
N PHE A 613 -16.42 26.34 -5.06
CA PHE A 613 -15.60 27.43 -4.51
C PHE A 613 -15.11 27.15 -3.09
N GLN A 614 -15.92 26.50 -2.25
CA GLN A 614 -15.49 26.07 -0.91
C GLN A 614 -14.45 24.95 -1.00
N VAL A 615 -14.59 24.01 -1.95
CA VAL A 615 -13.56 22.98 -2.22
C VAL A 615 -12.26 23.63 -2.68
N SER A 616 -12.34 24.59 -3.61
CA SER A 616 -11.18 25.39 -4.06
C SER A 616 -10.47 26.06 -2.87
N GLN A 617 -11.22 26.75 -2.00
CA GLN A 617 -10.66 27.38 -0.82
C GLN A 617 -10.06 26.36 0.16
N LYS A 618 -10.69 25.20 0.33
CA LYS A 618 -10.18 24.11 1.19
C LYS A 618 -8.82 23.60 0.69
N LEU A 619 -8.66 23.40 -0.63
CA LEU A 619 -7.39 23.03 -1.24
C LEU A 619 -6.32 24.12 -1.04
N HIS A 620 -6.69 25.39 -1.21
CA HIS A 620 -5.77 26.50 -0.93
C HIS A 620 -5.34 26.55 0.54
N ASN A 621 -6.27 26.32 1.48
CA ASN A 621 -5.97 26.31 2.91
C ASN A 621 -4.98 25.20 3.29
N HIS A 622 -5.21 23.97 2.80
CA HIS A 622 -4.28 22.85 2.99
C HIS A 622 -2.89 23.17 2.41
N ALA A 623 -2.85 23.68 1.18
CA ALA A 623 -1.60 24.04 0.52
C ALA A 623 -0.85 25.18 1.24
N ASP A 624 -1.52 26.27 1.61
CA ASP A 624 -0.91 27.40 2.29
C ASP A 624 -0.37 27.02 3.67
N LYS A 625 -1.14 26.22 4.42
CA LYS A 625 -0.70 25.73 5.73
C LYS A 625 0.53 24.84 5.59
N ALA A 626 0.53 23.90 4.64
CA ALA A 626 1.70 23.07 4.37
C ALA A 626 2.93 23.91 3.98
N LEU A 627 2.79 24.85 3.04
CA LEU A 627 3.88 25.73 2.59
C LEU A 627 4.41 26.63 3.72
N GLY A 628 3.52 27.19 4.54
CA GLY A 628 3.90 28.02 5.68
C GLY A 628 4.61 27.24 6.79
N LEU A 629 4.24 25.97 7.00
CA LEU A 629 4.90 25.10 7.97
C LEU A 629 6.28 24.63 7.48
N ILE A 630 6.40 24.16 6.23
CA ILE A 630 7.72 23.76 5.71
C ILE A 630 8.68 24.93 5.56
N GLY A 631 8.18 26.17 5.41
CA GLY A 631 9.03 27.37 5.41
C GLY A 631 9.74 27.63 6.75
N GLN A 632 9.29 26.98 7.83
CA GLN A 632 9.93 27.02 9.16
C GLN A 632 10.95 25.89 9.33
N LEU A 633 11.01 24.95 8.39
CA LEU A 633 11.87 23.79 8.45
C LEU A 633 13.04 23.98 7.49
N SER A 634 14.22 23.53 7.91
CA SER A 634 15.41 23.46 7.08
C SER A 634 15.94 22.04 7.11
N CYS A 635 16.26 21.50 5.94
CA CYS A 635 17.11 20.33 5.87
C CYS A 635 18.58 20.77 5.74
N GLN A 636 19.49 19.94 6.23
CA GLN A 636 20.92 20.08 5.96
C GLN A 636 21.29 19.16 4.79
N ASP A 637 22.32 19.51 4.02
CA ASP A 637 22.73 18.73 2.83
C ASP A 637 23.10 17.27 3.15
N ASN A 638 23.41 16.95 4.41
CA ASN A 638 23.71 15.59 4.86
C ASN A 638 22.46 14.73 5.16
N ASP A 639 21.25 15.31 5.24
CA ASP A 639 19.98 14.60 5.43
C ASP A 639 19.12 14.65 4.16
N LEU A 640 19.56 13.87 3.17
CA LEU A 640 18.95 13.81 1.84
C LEU A 640 17.48 13.36 1.89
N GLU A 641 17.12 12.43 2.78
CA GLU A 641 15.75 11.93 2.88
C GLU A 641 14.80 13.01 3.41
N LEU A 642 15.22 13.78 4.42
CA LEU A 642 14.46 14.93 4.90
C LEU A 642 14.29 15.98 3.80
N CYS A 643 15.36 16.34 3.09
CA CYS A 643 15.28 17.30 2.00
C CYS A 643 14.29 16.85 0.91
N GLN A 644 14.33 15.58 0.52
CA GLN A 644 13.40 15.01 -0.43
C GLN A 644 11.96 15.04 0.08
N THR A 645 11.75 14.70 1.35
CA THR A 645 10.44 14.74 2.00
C THR A 645 9.85 16.16 2.01
N LEU A 646 10.63 17.18 2.36
CA LEU A 646 10.17 18.57 2.35
C LEU A 646 9.80 19.06 0.94
N VAL A 647 10.53 18.61 -0.08
CA VAL A 647 10.21 18.91 -1.48
C VAL A 647 8.97 18.17 -1.96
N ASP A 648 8.76 16.92 -1.56
CA ASP A 648 7.51 16.20 -1.85
C ASP A 648 6.30 16.91 -1.21
N ILE A 649 6.41 17.34 0.05
CA ILE A 649 5.36 18.13 0.73
C ILE A 649 5.07 19.43 -0.03
N LYS A 650 6.11 20.16 -0.42
CA LYS A 650 5.97 21.36 -1.26
C LYS A 650 5.28 21.06 -2.59
N THR A 651 5.66 19.97 -3.24
CA THR A 651 5.16 19.55 -4.55
C THR A 651 3.67 19.21 -4.47
N MET A 652 3.26 18.43 -3.47
CA MET A 652 1.85 18.13 -3.21
C MET A 652 1.03 19.39 -2.88
N ALA A 653 1.58 20.33 -2.11
CA ALA A 653 0.92 21.60 -1.83
C ALA A 653 0.73 22.47 -3.09
N LEU A 654 1.73 22.52 -3.99
CA LEU A 654 1.62 23.21 -5.27
C LEU A 654 0.60 22.54 -6.20
N LEU A 655 0.50 21.21 -6.18
CA LEU A 655 -0.57 20.48 -6.86
C LEU A 655 -1.95 20.84 -6.30
N GLY A 656 -2.06 21.03 -4.98
CA GLY A 656 -3.26 21.54 -4.32
C GLY A 656 -3.63 22.96 -4.76
N LYS A 657 -2.64 23.85 -4.92
CA LYS A 657 -2.85 25.18 -5.50
C LYS A 657 -3.38 25.10 -6.92
N TYR A 658 -2.78 24.27 -7.77
CA TYR A 658 -3.25 24.05 -9.13
C TYR A 658 -4.72 23.62 -9.15
N TYR A 659 -5.08 22.59 -8.39
CA TYR A 659 -6.46 22.08 -8.38
C TYR A 659 -7.46 23.06 -7.80
N GLY A 660 -7.09 23.81 -6.76
CA GLY A 660 -7.94 24.87 -6.21
C GLY A 660 -8.31 25.91 -7.28
N TYR A 661 -7.32 26.40 -8.01
CA TYR A 661 -7.53 27.37 -9.09
C TYR A 661 -8.25 26.76 -10.31
N LYS A 662 -7.92 25.54 -10.69
CA LYS A 662 -8.57 24.81 -11.80
C LYS A 662 -10.06 24.59 -11.54
N ILE A 663 -10.45 24.20 -10.33
CA ILE A 663 -11.85 23.99 -9.94
C ILE A 663 -12.62 25.33 -9.96
N ALA A 664 -12.04 26.40 -9.40
CA ALA A 664 -12.66 27.73 -9.43
C ALA A 664 -12.82 28.25 -10.87
N GLY A 665 -11.78 28.10 -11.71
CA GLY A 665 -11.82 28.46 -13.11
C GLY A 665 -12.89 27.69 -13.89
N ALA A 666 -12.95 26.36 -13.73
CA ALA A 666 -13.96 25.52 -14.37
C ALA A 666 -15.39 25.86 -13.94
N THR A 667 -15.58 26.16 -12.65
CA THR A 667 -16.88 26.58 -12.10
C THR A 667 -17.34 27.90 -12.70
N ASN A 668 -16.44 28.89 -12.79
CA ASN A 668 -16.73 30.17 -13.41
C ASN A 668 -17.02 30.05 -14.92
N VAL A 669 -16.33 29.15 -15.65
CA VAL A 669 -16.68 28.85 -17.05
C VAL A 669 -18.10 28.30 -17.15
N ALA A 670 -18.50 27.38 -16.28
CA ALA A 670 -19.85 26.82 -16.28
C ALA A 670 -20.92 27.89 -15.96
N LEU A 671 -20.68 28.73 -14.95
CA LEU A 671 -21.56 29.86 -14.61
C LEU A 671 -21.68 30.87 -15.76
N TYR A 672 -20.58 31.21 -16.43
CA TYR A 672 -20.62 32.10 -17.59
C TYR A 672 -21.45 31.52 -18.74
N ARG A 673 -21.25 30.24 -19.07
CA ARG A 673 -21.97 29.58 -20.16
C ARG A 673 -23.48 29.63 -19.98
N GLU A 674 -23.93 29.48 -18.74
CA GLU A 674 -25.34 29.41 -18.38
C GLU A 674 -25.96 30.80 -18.18
N THR A 675 -25.28 31.70 -17.46
CA THR A 675 -25.83 33.03 -17.11
C THR A 675 -25.53 34.13 -18.14
N LYS A 676 -24.56 33.90 -19.03
CA LYS A 676 -23.97 34.90 -19.95
C LYS A 676 -23.36 36.13 -19.27
N ASN A 677 -23.16 36.11 -17.94
CA ASN A 677 -22.54 37.20 -17.21
C ASN A 677 -21.01 37.20 -17.40
N LYS A 678 -20.50 38.22 -18.10
CA LYS A 678 -19.08 38.39 -18.42
C LYS A 678 -18.15 38.45 -17.21
N THR A 679 -18.66 38.83 -16.03
CA THR A 679 -17.87 38.80 -14.79
C THR A 679 -17.35 37.39 -14.47
N TYR A 680 -18.18 36.36 -14.71
CA TYR A 680 -17.74 34.97 -14.52
C TYR A 680 -16.70 34.56 -15.56
N GLN A 681 -16.77 35.08 -16.79
CA GLN A 681 -15.76 34.81 -17.80
C GLN A 681 -14.40 35.42 -17.42
N GLU A 682 -14.41 36.68 -16.98
CA GLU A 682 -13.22 37.39 -16.52
C GLU A 682 -12.57 36.67 -15.32
N GLU A 683 -13.38 36.26 -14.34
CA GLU A 683 -12.89 35.50 -13.19
C GLU A 683 -12.38 34.12 -13.59
N ALA A 684 -13.02 33.43 -14.54
CA ALA A 684 -12.53 32.16 -15.05
C ALA A 684 -11.11 32.28 -15.62
N VAL A 685 -10.85 33.31 -16.43
CA VAL A 685 -9.51 33.56 -17.01
C VAL A 685 -8.49 33.81 -15.89
N VAL A 686 -8.81 34.70 -14.94
CA VAL A 686 -7.91 35.00 -13.80
C VAL A 686 -7.57 33.75 -13.00
N GLN A 687 -8.54 32.90 -12.72
CA GLN A 687 -8.33 31.66 -11.97
C GLN A 687 -7.47 30.66 -12.77
N LEU A 688 -7.69 30.53 -14.08
CA LEU A 688 -6.93 29.59 -14.91
C LEU A 688 -5.49 30.05 -15.19
N GLU A 689 -5.22 31.35 -15.23
CA GLU A 689 -3.85 31.90 -15.25
C GLU A 689 -3.09 31.56 -13.95
N LYS A 690 -3.76 31.68 -12.79
CA LYS A 690 -3.19 31.25 -11.51
C LYS A 690 -2.99 29.73 -11.46
N ALA A 691 -3.91 28.96 -12.03
CA ALA A 691 -3.76 27.51 -12.16
C ALA A 691 -2.51 27.17 -12.98
N LEU A 692 -2.31 27.81 -14.14
CA LEU A 692 -1.11 27.60 -14.96
C LEU A 692 0.18 27.91 -14.17
N SER A 693 0.24 29.06 -13.49
CA SER A 693 1.43 29.42 -12.68
C SER A 693 1.71 28.41 -11.56
N ALA A 694 0.67 27.92 -10.89
CA ALA A 694 0.80 26.87 -9.88
C ALA A 694 1.25 25.53 -10.48
N TRP A 695 0.73 25.17 -11.66
CA TRP A 695 1.14 23.96 -12.39
C TRP A 695 2.61 24.02 -12.80
N GLU A 696 3.07 25.13 -13.39
CA GLU A 696 4.48 25.30 -13.75
C GLU A 696 5.41 25.19 -12.54
N SER A 697 4.99 25.74 -11.40
CA SER A 697 5.71 25.59 -10.13
C SER A 697 5.74 24.16 -9.62
N TYR A 698 4.61 23.44 -9.73
CA TYR A 698 4.49 22.02 -9.41
C TYR A 698 5.44 21.20 -10.28
N VAL A 699 5.38 21.34 -11.61
CA VAL A 699 6.21 20.59 -12.56
C VAL A 699 7.70 20.86 -12.31
N LYS A 700 8.09 22.12 -12.16
CA LYS A 700 9.48 22.49 -11.83
C LYS A 700 9.96 21.81 -10.56
N THR A 701 9.14 21.80 -9.51
CA THR A 701 9.51 21.21 -8.22
C THR A 701 9.57 19.69 -8.31
N ALA A 702 8.56 19.06 -8.94
CA ALA A 702 8.49 17.61 -9.11
C ALA A 702 9.67 17.07 -9.95
N MET A 703 10.00 17.74 -11.06
CA MET A 703 11.10 17.35 -11.94
C MET A 703 12.48 17.66 -11.37
N SER A 704 12.59 18.49 -10.32
CA SER A 704 13.86 18.73 -9.63
C SER A 704 14.39 17.48 -8.90
N GLN A 705 13.50 16.53 -8.57
CA GLN A 705 13.86 15.29 -7.89
C GLN A 705 13.58 14.04 -8.72
N ASN A 706 12.61 14.10 -9.63
CA ASN A 706 12.09 12.93 -10.32
C ASN A 706 12.35 12.96 -11.83
N ILE A 707 12.56 11.79 -12.41
CA ILE A 707 12.53 11.59 -13.85
C ILE A 707 11.07 11.69 -14.34
N ASN A 708 10.90 12.32 -15.49
CA ASN A 708 9.65 12.45 -16.22
C ASN A 708 10.00 12.72 -17.71
N PRO A 709 9.27 12.15 -18.68
CA PRO A 709 8.06 11.33 -18.57
C PRO A 709 8.32 9.92 -18.03
N ILE A 710 7.27 9.29 -17.50
CA ILE A 710 7.24 7.84 -17.24
C ILE A 710 5.98 7.22 -17.83
N TRP A 711 6.03 5.94 -18.17
CA TRP A 711 4.86 5.16 -18.54
C TRP A 711 4.20 4.52 -17.32
N THR A 712 3.02 5.02 -16.97
CA THR A 712 2.11 4.38 -16.01
C THR A 712 1.17 3.42 -16.74
N THR A 713 1.02 2.19 -16.23
CA THR A 713 0.32 1.13 -16.97
C THR A 713 -1.14 1.50 -17.27
N ARG A 714 -1.84 2.21 -16.38
CA ARG A 714 -3.30 2.44 -16.51
C ARG A 714 -3.70 3.68 -17.30
N VAL A 715 -2.93 4.76 -17.24
CA VAL A 715 -3.26 6.04 -17.93
C VAL A 715 -2.30 6.42 -19.06
N GLY A 716 -1.25 5.62 -19.31
CA GLY A 716 -0.26 5.86 -20.36
C GLY A 716 0.94 6.69 -19.88
N TYR A 717 1.61 7.36 -20.81
CA TYR A 717 2.74 8.24 -20.49
C TYR A 717 2.30 9.46 -19.70
N VAL A 718 2.77 9.61 -18.47
CA VAL A 718 2.61 10.85 -17.71
C VAL A 718 3.80 11.73 -18.04
N ASP A 719 3.54 12.76 -18.85
CA ASP A 719 4.53 13.73 -19.34
C ASP A 719 4.10 15.13 -18.89
N TRP A 720 4.73 15.64 -17.84
CA TRP A 720 4.35 16.91 -17.22
C TRP A 720 4.63 18.12 -18.11
N GLU A 721 5.68 18.08 -18.93
CA GLU A 721 6.00 19.14 -19.88
C GLU A 721 4.91 19.21 -20.96
N LYS A 722 4.53 18.08 -21.56
CA LYS A 722 3.41 18.04 -22.52
C LYS A 722 2.08 18.40 -21.88
N THR A 723 1.83 18.00 -20.63
CA THR A 723 0.61 18.38 -19.90
C THR A 723 0.57 19.89 -19.66
N THR A 724 1.71 20.54 -19.41
CA THR A 724 1.78 22.02 -19.23
C THR A 724 1.22 22.75 -20.46
N GLU A 725 1.50 22.26 -21.66
CA GLU A 725 0.92 22.82 -22.89
C GLU A 725 -0.59 22.64 -23.01
N GLN A 726 -1.17 21.63 -22.34
CA GLN A 726 -2.63 21.47 -22.25
C GLN A 726 -3.25 22.37 -21.18
N VAL A 727 -2.56 22.56 -20.05
CA VAL A 727 -3.00 23.49 -18.99
C VAL A 727 -3.11 24.92 -19.54
N LYS A 728 -2.17 25.36 -20.39
CA LYS A 728 -2.26 26.67 -21.08
C LYS A 728 -3.56 26.84 -21.87
N LYS A 729 -4.00 25.78 -22.56
CA LYS A 729 -5.21 25.78 -23.40
C LYS A 729 -6.51 25.87 -22.60
N ASP A 730 -6.49 25.60 -21.30
CA ASP A 730 -7.67 25.83 -20.46
C ASP A 730 -8.08 27.31 -20.46
N ILE A 731 -7.11 28.22 -20.53
CA ILE A 731 -7.35 29.68 -20.60
C ILE A 731 -8.10 30.01 -21.90
N ASP A 732 -7.68 29.42 -23.02
CA ASP A 732 -8.35 29.58 -24.32
C ASP A 732 -9.82 29.10 -24.27
N ILE A 733 -10.10 28.04 -23.49
CA ILE A 733 -11.48 27.55 -23.30
C ILE A 733 -12.33 28.59 -22.57
N ALA A 734 -11.79 29.28 -21.57
CA ALA A 734 -12.49 30.31 -20.83
C ALA A 734 -12.72 31.60 -21.65
N MET A 735 -11.79 31.94 -22.55
CA MET A 735 -11.91 33.13 -23.40
C MET A 735 -12.95 33.03 -24.52
N LYS A 736 -13.46 31.83 -24.83
CA LYS A 736 -14.47 31.64 -25.88
C LYS A 736 -15.79 32.31 -25.51
N ASP A 737 -16.35 33.03 -26.48
CA ASP A 737 -17.73 33.51 -26.42
C ASP A 737 -18.70 32.36 -26.70
N TYR A 738 -19.73 32.21 -25.86
CA TYR A 738 -20.72 31.13 -25.89
C TYR A 738 -22.14 31.67 -25.89
#